data_AF-A0A938GZ37-F1
#
_entry.id   AF-A0A938GZ37-F1
#
_cell.length_a   1.000
_cell.length_b   1.000
_cell.length_c   1.000
_cell.angle_alpha   90.00
_cell.angle_beta   90.00
_cell.angle_gamma   90.00
#
_symmetry.space_group_name_H-M   'P 1'
#
loop_
_entity.id
_entity.type
_entity.pdbx_description
1 polymer ?
#
loop_
_entity_poly.entity_id
_entity_poly.type
_entity_poly.pdbx_seq_one_letter_code
_entity_poly.pdbx_strand_id
1 'polypeptide(L)'
;VGAASSAPTVAAEASVDRVDGRFETTIQLGAEAPRWDEFSPALHRLTATLANGATRSVNFGLREITAPGTQFALNGRPIFIRGTLDCGNYPRTGHPPVDVAEWKRVIGVAKAHGLNLIRFHSWCPPEAAFVAADELGFYFHVEASTWPNQSTTLGDGKPIDRWLYEETERILRAYGNHPSFILMASGNEPGGKQHSAYLRKWVAHYRDHDARHLFSSAAGWPEIPENQWHCTPRPRIHAWGDGLKSRLNARPPETRTDYREFTGKRPVPVVSHEIGQWCVYPNFDEMPKYTGYLKPRNYEIFRESLRAHGMADQARQFLHASGKLQTLCYKEDIESALRTPGMGGFQLLDLHDFPGQGTALVGVLDAFWEEKGYVTPAEYARFSGPTVPLARLERRVFTSADTLEAALEVAHFGTAPLDRAVATWRLVDDAGRTVAGGRLPARSVPLGNGTALGRVELALARMPAPARYRLVVGFEGQAAENDWHLWVYPETVDTAVPSGVTVTEVLDERARAALEAGGRVLWLVPPARVRNSSQQKIALGFTPVFWNTAWTRRQAPTTLGILCDPGHPALAEFPTDAHTNWQWWYLVSRAGAMMLDELPPGARPIVQVIDDWFTARKLGLVFEARVRRGRLLVCSIDLRESGEGNPVARQLRRSLLRYMAGERFAPQIELPEDV
;
A
#
# COMPACT_ATOMS: atom_id res chain seq x y z
N VAL A 1 7.29 26.55 -21.82
CA VAL A 1 6.13 26.54 -22.74
C VAL A 1 6.67 26.44 -24.15
N GLY A 2 6.89 25.20 -24.62
CA GLY A 2 7.30 24.96 -26.01
C GLY A 2 6.09 25.11 -26.92
N ALA A 3 6.27 25.70 -28.10
CA ALA A 3 5.22 25.90 -29.08
C ALA A 3 4.49 24.57 -29.35
N ALA A 4 3.18 24.53 -29.12
CA ALA A 4 2.34 23.43 -29.58
C ALA A 4 2.46 23.40 -31.12
N SER A 5 3.17 22.40 -31.63
CA SER A 5 3.12 22.04 -33.05
C SER A 5 1.66 21.75 -33.37
N SER A 6 0.98 22.68 -34.04
CA SER A 6 -0.38 22.44 -34.52
C SER A 6 -0.28 21.41 -35.65
N ALA A 7 -0.78 20.20 -35.41
CA ALA A 7 -0.94 19.21 -36.46
C ALA A 7 -1.74 19.82 -37.64
N PRO A 8 -1.42 19.47 -38.88
CA PRO A 8 -2.11 20.00 -40.06
C PRO A 8 -3.62 19.71 -39.98
N THR A 9 -4.45 20.69 -40.34
CA THR A 9 -5.89 20.48 -40.49
C THR A 9 -6.15 19.63 -41.72
N VAL A 10 -6.82 18.49 -41.54
CA VAL A 10 -7.27 17.61 -42.62
C VAL A 10 -8.79 17.76 -42.76
N ALA A 11 -9.28 17.82 -44.00
CA ALA A 11 -10.71 17.93 -44.31
C ALA A 11 -11.13 16.83 -45.29
N ALA A 12 -12.36 16.36 -45.15
CA ALA A 12 -13.00 15.44 -46.08
C ALA A 12 -14.47 15.85 -46.25
N GLU A 13 -14.98 15.78 -47.49
CA GLU A 13 -16.40 15.96 -47.77
C GLU A 13 -17.13 14.61 -47.66
N ALA A 14 -18.37 14.64 -47.18
CA ALA A 14 -19.21 13.45 -47.08
C ALA A 14 -20.64 13.78 -47.50
N SER A 15 -21.31 12.80 -48.12
CA SER A 15 -22.71 12.90 -48.53
C SER A 15 -23.59 12.21 -47.50
N VAL A 16 -24.63 12.88 -47.02
CA VAL A 16 -25.62 12.32 -46.08
C VAL A 16 -26.68 11.53 -46.83
N ASP A 17 -26.92 10.27 -46.43
CA ASP A 17 -28.05 9.52 -46.94
C ASP A 17 -29.35 10.20 -46.47
N ARG A 18 -30.21 10.54 -47.42
CA ARG A 18 -31.47 11.25 -47.17
C ARG A 18 -32.55 10.35 -46.57
N VAL A 19 -32.36 9.03 -46.53
CA VAL A 19 -33.35 8.06 -46.05
C VAL A 19 -33.26 7.86 -44.53
N ASP A 20 -32.06 7.74 -43.97
CA ASP A 20 -31.86 7.50 -42.53
C ASP A 20 -31.07 8.62 -41.82
N GLY A 21 -30.59 9.63 -42.57
CA GLY A 21 -29.87 10.78 -42.05
C GLY A 21 -28.45 10.46 -41.57
N ARG A 22 -27.87 9.33 -41.98
CA ARG A 22 -26.52 8.90 -41.58
C ARG A 22 -25.52 9.05 -42.73
N PHE A 23 -24.26 9.23 -42.38
CA PHE A 23 -23.13 9.10 -43.29
C PHE A 23 -21.94 8.52 -42.55
N GLU A 24 -21.06 7.88 -43.31
CA GLU A 24 -19.77 7.40 -42.84
C GLU A 24 -18.71 7.91 -43.81
N THR A 25 -17.60 8.42 -43.26
CA THR A 25 -16.46 8.87 -44.04
C THR A 25 -15.17 8.56 -43.30
N THR A 26 -14.10 8.33 -44.06
CA THR A 26 -12.78 8.00 -43.51
C THR A 26 -11.84 9.17 -43.71
N ILE A 27 -11.37 9.75 -42.61
CA ILE A 27 -10.37 10.82 -42.62
C ILE A 27 -8.98 10.22 -42.37
N GLN A 28 -8.09 10.35 -43.34
CA GLN A 28 -6.70 9.89 -43.22
C GLN A 28 -5.85 10.96 -42.55
N LEU A 29 -5.51 10.78 -41.27
CA LEU A 29 -4.70 11.73 -40.50
C LEU A 29 -3.19 11.57 -40.72
N GLY A 30 -2.75 10.48 -41.37
CA GLY A 30 -1.35 10.17 -41.65
C GLY A 30 -0.62 9.47 -40.49
N ALA A 31 0.55 8.89 -40.80
CA ALA A 31 1.33 8.12 -39.83
C ALA A 31 1.93 8.96 -38.69
N GLU A 32 2.17 10.25 -38.95
CA GLU A 32 2.75 11.21 -38.00
C GLU A 32 1.70 11.88 -37.09
N ALA A 33 0.43 11.47 -37.17
CA ALA A 33 -0.62 12.03 -36.33
C ALA A 33 -0.31 11.77 -34.84
N PRO A 34 -0.26 12.80 -33.98
CA PRO A 34 0.04 12.65 -32.57
C PRO A 34 -0.90 11.64 -31.88
N ARG A 35 -0.31 10.66 -31.19
CA ARG A 35 -1.06 9.63 -30.46
C ARG A 35 -1.26 10.02 -29.00
N TRP A 36 -2.31 9.47 -28.40
CA TRP A 36 -2.68 9.67 -27.00
C TRP A 36 -2.10 8.55 -26.13
N ASP A 37 -1.44 8.91 -25.03
CA ASP A 37 -1.07 8.02 -23.91
C ASP A 37 -0.85 8.79 -22.59
N GLU A 38 -0.43 8.10 -21.51
CA GLU A 38 -0.21 8.69 -20.18
C GLU A 38 0.86 9.80 -20.12
N PHE A 39 1.78 9.84 -21.10
CA PHE A 39 2.89 10.79 -21.16
C PHE A 39 2.67 11.86 -22.23
N SER A 40 1.94 11.51 -23.30
CA SER A 40 1.59 12.38 -24.42
C SER A 40 0.07 12.36 -24.65
N PRO A 41 -0.72 13.14 -23.88
CA PRO A 41 -2.17 13.17 -24.00
C PRO A 41 -2.65 14.01 -25.19
N ALA A 42 -2.21 13.65 -26.40
CA ALA A 42 -2.57 14.39 -27.61
C ALA A 42 -4.05 14.21 -27.96
N LEU A 43 -4.80 15.30 -27.95
CA LEU A 43 -6.21 15.35 -28.35
C LEU A 43 -6.37 16.06 -29.70
N HIS A 44 -7.26 15.51 -30.51
CA HIS A 44 -7.66 16.02 -31.81
C HIS A 44 -9.08 16.56 -31.72
N ARG A 45 -9.41 17.54 -32.56
CA ARG A 45 -10.75 18.09 -32.67
C ARG A 45 -11.32 17.81 -34.05
N LEU A 46 -12.38 17.02 -34.12
CA LEU A 46 -13.17 16.84 -35.32
C LEU A 46 -14.34 17.83 -35.29
N THR A 47 -14.51 18.60 -36.37
CA THR A 47 -15.69 19.47 -36.53
C THR A 47 -16.44 19.06 -37.78
N ALA A 48 -17.69 18.64 -37.62
CA ALA A 48 -18.61 18.40 -38.71
C ALA A 48 -19.45 19.66 -38.94
N THR A 49 -19.52 20.10 -40.19
CA THR A 49 -20.34 21.26 -40.61
C THR A 49 -21.33 20.78 -41.66
N LEU A 50 -22.62 20.96 -41.40
CA LEU A 50 -23.68 20.67 -42.37
C LEU A 50 -23.79 21.81 -43.39
N ALA A 51 -24.38 21.52 -44.56
CA ALA A 51 -24.54 22.49 -45.65
C ALA A 51 -25.35 23.74 -45.25
N ASN A 52 -26.19 23.66 -44.21
CA ASN A 52 -26.93 24.79 -43.66
C ASN A 52 -26.11 25.62 -42.64
N GLY A 53 -24.83 25.32 -42.47
CA GLY A 53 -23.92 26.00 -41.54
C GLY A 53 -23.94 25.48 -40.10
N ALA A 54 -24.80 24.50 -39.76
CA ALA A 54 -24.81 23.93 -38.42
C ALA A 54 -23.54 23.12 -38.16
N THR A 55 -22.87 23.38 -37.02
CA THR A 55 -21.60 22.72 -36.66
C THR A 55 -21.72 21.89 -35.39
N ARG A 56 -21.00 20.77 -35.34
CA ARG A 56 -20.73 20.01 -34.11
C ARG A 56 -19.25 19.67 -34.03
N SER A 57 -18.64 19.91 -32.87
CA SER A 57 -17.26 19.49 -32.61
C SER A 57 -17.22 18.38 -31.56
N VAL A 58 -16.25 17.48 -31.71
CA VAL A 58 -15.89 16.47 -30.70
C VAL A 58 -14.37 16.43 -30.55
N ASN A 59 -13.91 16.22 -29.32
CA ASN A 59 -12.50 15.93 -29.05
C ASN A 59 -12.30 14.41 -28.95
N PHE A 60 -11.16 13.92 -29.43
CA PHE A 60 -10.81 12.50 -29.39
C PHE A 60 -9.30 12.30 -29.34
N GLY A 61 -8.84 11.15 -28.84
CA GLY A 61 -7.43 10.78 -28.85
C GLY A 61 -7.18 9.58 -29.75
N LEU A 62 -6.05 9.59 -30.47
CA LEU A 62 -5.62 8.46 -31.30
C LEU A 62 -4.82 7.48 -30.45
N ARG A 63 -5.39 6.32 -30.13
CA ARG A 63 -4.66 5.26 -29.43
C ARG A 63 -5.17 3.88 -29.81
N GLU A 64 -4.32 2.89 -29.60
CA GLU A 64 -4.67 1.48 -29.70
C GLU A 64 -4.26 0.76 -28.41
N ILE A 65 -5.20 0.09 -27.74
CA ILE A 65 -4.91 -0.77 -26.58
C ILE A 65 -4.98 -2.23 -27.02
N THR A 66 -3.97 -3.02 -26.65
CA THR A 66 -3.92 -4.46 -26.90
C THR A 66 -3.38 -5.20 -25.69
N ALA A 67 -3.50 -6.53 -25.70
CA ALA A 67 -2.98 -7.41 -24.67
C ALA A 67 -2.15 -8.56 -25.30
N PRO A 68 -0.98 -8.29 -25.89
CA PRO A 68 -0.14 -9.32 -26.48
C PRO A 68 0.44 -10.24 -25.39
N GLY A 69 -0.05 -11.49 -25.33
CA GLY A 69 0.36 -12.44 -24.31
C GLY A 69 -0.01 -11.94 -22.92
N THR A 70 0.96 -11.85 -22.02
CA THR A 70 0.73 -11.50 -20.60
C THR A 70 0.94 -10.01 -20.28
N GLN A 71 1.10 -9.15 -21.28
CA GLN A 71 1.29 -7.70 -21.09
C GLN A 71 0.24 -6.88 -21.81
N PHE A 72 -0.09 -5.72 -21.25
CA PHE A 72 -0.83 -4.68 -21.96
C PHE A 72 0.13 -3.89 -22.85
N ALA A 73 -0.34 -3.44 -24.01
CA ALA A 73 0.40 -2.53 -24.86
C ALA A 73 -0.50 -1.40 -25.37
N LEU A 74 -0.05 -0.16 -25.22
CA LEU A 74 -0.70 1.03 -25.74
C LEU A 74 0.15 1.60 -26.87
N ASN A 75 -0.41 1.72 -28.07
CA ASN A 75 0.31 2.12 -29.28
C ASN A 75 1.54 1.21 -29.57
N GLY A 76 1.43 -0.07 -29.25
CA GLY A 76 2.52 -1.05 -29.35
C GLY A 76 3.57 -0.96 -28.23
N ARG A 77 3.48 0.02 -27.33
CA ARG A 77 4.39 0.20 -26.19
C ARG A 77 3.87 -0.58 -24.97
N PRO A 78 4.65 -1.49 -24.35
CA PRO A 78 4.24 -2.17 -23.13
C PRO A 78 3.91 -1.18 -22.01
N ILE A 79 2.79 -1.39 -21.31
CA ILE A 79 2.39 -0.61 -20.15
C ILE A 79 2.16 -1.51 -18.95
N PHE A 80 2.32 -0.94 -17.75
CA PHE A 80 1.99 -1.59 -16.49
C PHE A 80 0.92 -0.76 -15.79
N ILE A 81 -0.19 -1.41 -15.41
CA ILE A 81 -1.27 -0.75 -14.68
C ILE A 81 -0.84 -0.49 -13.24
N ARG A 82 -0.81 0.78 -12.85
CA ARG A 82 -0.50 1.27 -11.51
C ARG A 82 -1.78 1.94 -11.01
N GLY A 83 -2.72 1.10 -10.59
CA GLY A 83 -4.10 1.49 -10.37
C GLY A 83 -4.42 1.75 -8.90
N THR A 84 -5.32 2.69 -8.67
CA THR A 84 -6.11 2.80 -7.44
C THR A 84 -7.57 2.53 -7.71
N LEU A 85 -8.40 2.61 -6.68
CA LEU A 85 -9.82 2.39 -6.74
C LEU A 85 -10.58 3.70 -6.43
N ASP A 86 -11.86 3.76 -6.80
CA ASP A 86 -12.79 4.79 -6.35
C ASP A 86 -14.15 4.14 -6.07
N CYS A 87 -14.60 4.19 -4.81
CA CYS A 87 -15.88 3.64 -4.34
C CYS A 87 -17.06 4.62 -4.43
N GLY A 88 -16.91 5.77 -5.10
CA GLY A 88 -17.95 6.79 -5.19
C GLY A 88 -18.19 7.56 -3.88
N ASN A 89 -17.18 7.68 -3.02
CA ASN A 89 -17.31 8.32 -1.71
C ASN A 89 -16.99 9.82 -1.74
N TYR A 90 -18.03 10.66 -1.64
CA TYR A 90 -17.89 12.12 -1.66
C TYR A 90 -18.52 12.76 -0.42
N PRO A 91 -17.81 12.86 0.72
CA PRO A 91 -18.41 13.28 1.99
C PRO A 91 -19.06 14.67 2.00
N ARG A 92 -18.54 15.60 1.18
CA ARG A 92 -19.07 16.96 1.05
C ARG A 92 -20.37 17.01 0.24
N THR A 93 -20.37 16.42 -0.95
CA THR A 93 -21.43 16.60 -1.95
C THR A 93 -22.46 15.49 -1.94
N GLY A 94 -22.11 14.29 -1.45
CA GLY A 94 -22.96 13.08 -1.54
C GLY A 94 -23.07 12.52 -2.96
N HIS A 95 -22.39 13.11 -3.94
CA HIS A 95 -22.36 12.69 -5.34
C HIS A 95 -20.97 13.01 -5.95
N PRO A 96 -20.56 12.32 -7.04
CA PRO A 96 -19.30 12.61 -7.72
C PRO A 96 -19.26 14.04 -8.28
N PRO A 97 -18.07 14.67 -8.36
CA PRO A 97 -17.90 15.95 -9.02
C PRO A 97 -18.40 15.89 -10.46
N VAL A 98 -19.13 16.92 -10.87
CA VAL A 98 -19.61 17.07 -12.26
C VAL A 98 -18.80 18.11 -13.03
N ASP A 99 -17.79 18.69 -12.41
CA ASP A 99 -16.86 19.64 -13.01
C ASP A 99 -15.49 18.99 -13.30
N VAL A 100 -14.89 19.37 -14.43
CA VAL A 100 -13.60 18.82 -14.90
C VAL A 100 -12.45 19.21 -13.96
N ALA A 101 -12.53 20.36 -13.31
CA ALA A 101 -11.43 20.90 -12.50
C ALA A 101 -11.15 20.03 -11.27
N GLU A 102 -12.20 19.57 -10.58
CA GLU A 102 -12.05 18.69 -9.43
C GLU A 102 -11.50 17.31 -9.83
N TRP A 103 -11.93 16.76 -10.96
CA TRP A 103 -11.34 15.52 -11.48
C TRP A 103 -9.87 15.68 -11.87
N LYS A 104 -9.48 16.83 -12.43
CA LYS A 104 -8.06 17.13 -12.66
C LYS A 104 -7.25 17.18 -11.37
N ARG A 105 -7.83 17.69 -10.27
CA ARG A 105 -7.20 17.69 -8.96
C ARG A 105 -6.97 16.25 -8.48
N VAL A 106 -8.02 15.41 -8.48
CA VAL A 106 -7.96 14.00 -8.06
C VAL A 106 -6.93 13.22 -8.89
N ILE A 107 -6.98 13.34 -10.22
CA ILE A 107 -6.04 12.67 -11.13
C ILE A 107 -4.61 13.20 -10.92
N GLY A 108 -4.46 14.51 -10.70
CA GLY A 108 -3.16 15.12 -10.38
C GLY A 108 -2.53 14.52 -9.12
N VAL A 109 -3.33 14.30 -8.08
CA VAL A 109 -2.89 13.63 -6.85
C VAL A 109 -2.48 12.17 -7.14
N ALA A 110 -3.28 11.41 -7.88
CA ALA A 110 -2.94 10.04 -8.24
C ALA A 110 -1.63 9.95 -9.06
N LYS A 111 -1.44 10.84 -10.05
CA LYS A 111 -0.20 10.92 -10.85
C LYS A 111 1.00 11.31 -9.99
N ALA A 112 0.84 12.22 -9.03
CA ALA A 112 1.90 12.60 -8.11
C ALA A 112 2.38 11.42 -7.25
N HIS A 113 1.51 10.43 -6.99
CA HIS A 113 1.83 9.16 -6.32
C HIS A 113 2.24 8.05 -7.30
N GLY A 114 2.62 8.38 -8.55
CA GLY A 114 3.13 7.40 -9.53
C GLY A 114 2.06 6.57 -10.26
N LEU A 115 0.78 6.74 -9.91
CA LEU A 115 -0.31 5.96 -10.48
C LEU A 115 -0.69 6.46 -11.88
N ASN A 116 -1.32 5.58 -12.66
CA ASN A 116 -1.81 5.89 -14.00
C ASN A 116 -3.24 5.40 -14.27
N LEU A 117 -3.91 4.77 -13.30
CA LEU A 117 -5.27 4.27 -13.47
C LEU A 117 -6.14 4.48 -12.23
N ILE A 118 -7.42 4.82 -12.44
CA ILE A 118 -8.49 4.69 -11.44
C ILE A 118 -9.47 3.63 -11.94
N ARG A 119 -9.76 2.66 -11.08
CA ARG A 119 -10.87 1.72 -11.23
C ARG A 119 -12.09 2.25 -10.51
N PHE A 120 -13.19 2.42 -11.22
CA PHE A 120 -14.47 2.80 -10.62
C PHE A 120 -15.21 1.56 -10.13
N HIS A 121 -15.15 1.31 -8.82
CA HIS A 121 -15.66 0.09 -8.19
C HIS A 121 -17.18 0.05 -8.25
N SER A 122 -17.71 -0.81 -9.13
CA SER A 122 -19.14 -0.98 -9.34
C SER A 122 -19.86 0.33 -9.67
N TRP A 123 -19.24 1.22 -10.45
CA TRP A 123 -19.90 2.41 -11.03
C TRP A 123 -19.17 2.96 -12.26
N CYS A 124 -19.82 3.90 -12.96
CA CYS A 124 -19.26 4.67 -14.08
C CYS A 124 -19.22 6.16 -13.72
N PRO A 125 -18.07 6.85 -13.90
CA PRO A 125 -17.95 8.26 -13.54
C PRO A 125 -18.67 9.18 -14.54
N PRO A 126 -18.94 10.45 -14.17
CA PRO A 126 -19.51 11.43 -15.10
C PRO A 126 -18.51 11.81 -16.21
N GLU A 127 -19.02 12.37 -17.32
CA GLU A 127 -18.21 12.85 -18.46
C GLU A 127 -17.03 13.73 -18.04
N ALA A 128 -17.23 14.56 -17.01
CA ALA A 128 -16.20 15.45 -16.46
C ALA A 128 -14.92 14.70 -16.04
N ALA A 129 -15.05 13.48 -15.52
CA ALA A 129 -13.90 12.64 -15.17
C ALA A 129 -13.13 12.19 -16.40
N PHE A 130 -13.84 11.77 -17.46
CA PHE A 130 -13.23 11.34 -18.71
C PHE A 130 -12.52 12.48 -19.41
N VAL A 131 -13.15 13.66 -19.48
CA VAL A 131 -12.49 14.87 -20.03
C VAL A 131 -11.22 15.20 -19.26
N ALA A 132 -11.24 15.15 -17.93
CA ALA A 132 -10.05 15.39 -17.11
C ALA A 132 -8.94 14.35 -17.38
N ALA A 133 -9.29 13.08 -17.48
CA ALA A 133 -8.35 11.98 -17.74
C ALA A 133 -7.76 12.03 -19.15
N ASP A 134 -8.56 12.39 -20.15
CA ASP A 134 -8.13 12.60 -21.52
C ASP A 134 -7.11 13.73 -21.61
N GLU A 135 -7.36 14.86 -20.94
CA GLU A 135 -6.46 16.01 -20.96
C GLU A 135 -5.16 15.78 -20.16
N LEU A 136 -5.21 14.93 -19.13
CA LEU A 136 -4.05 14.67 -18.26
C LEU A 136 -3.26 13.42 -18.63
N GLY A 137 -3.75 12.57 -19.54
CA GLY A 137 -3.12 11.29 -19.87
C GLY A 137 -3.22 10.33 -18.68
N PHE A 138 -4.43 9.87 -18.40
CA PHE A 138 -4.71 8.97 -17.29
C PHE A 138 -5.73 7.92 -17.71
N TYR A 139 -5.60 6.70 -17.22
CA TYR A 139 -6.38 5.56 -17.68
C TYR A 139 -7.55 5.27 -16.74
N PHE A 140 -8.64 4.76 -17.29
CA PHE A 140 -9.80 4.31 -16.54
C PHE A 140 -10.13 2.85 -16.79
N HIS A 141 -10.47 2.19 -15.69
CA HIS A 141 -11.18 0.93 -15.65
C HIS A 141 -12.61 1.18 -15.17
N VAL A 142 -13.59 0.99 -16.05
CA VAL A 142 -15.01 1.27 -15.79
C VAL A 142 -15.79 -0.02 -15.61
N GLU A 143 -16.77 0.01 -14.71
CA GLU A 143 -17.69 -1.10 -14.45
C GLU A 143 -19.14 -0.71 -14.71
N ALA A 144 -20.00 -1.65 -15.12
CA ALA A 144 -21.40 -1.41 -15.45
C ALA A 144 -22.32 -1.28 -14.22
N SER A 145 -21.79 -0.73 -13.14
CA SER A 145 -22.50 -0.44 -11.89
C SER A 145 -23.11 -1.65 -11.17
N THR A 146 -22.42 -2.80 -11.14
CA THR A 146 -22.95 -4.02 -10.49
C THR A 146 -21.99 -4.64 -9.47
N TRP A 147 -22.55 -5.06 -8.32
CA TRP A 147 -21.89 -5.94 -7.34
C TRP A 147 -22.80 -7.13 -6.97
N PRO A 148 -23.01 -8.09 -7.89
CA PRO A 148 -24.06 -9.10 -7.75
C PRO A 148 -23.59 -10.31 -6.94
N ASN A 149 -23.16 -10.11 -5.69
CA ASN A 149 -22.68 -11.20 -4.81
C ASN A 149 -23.62 -11.49 -3.63
N GLN A 150 -24.19 -10.46 -2.99
CA GLN A 150 -25.00 -10.63 -1.78
C GLN A 150 -26.49 -10.47 -2.05
N SER A 151 -26.88 -9.36 -2.69
CA SER A 151 -28.27 -8.98 -2.89
C SER A 151 -28.90 -9.56 -4.17
N THR A 152 -28.08 -10.04 -5.10
CA THR A 152 -28.51 -10.66 -6.35
C THR A 152 -27.42 -11.58 -6.90
N THR A 153 -27.71 -12.27 -8.01
CA THR A 153 -26.84 -13.26 -8.68
C THR A 153 -26.97 -13.13 -10.19
N LEU A 154 -25.92 -13.49 -10.93
CA LEU A 154 -25.90 -13.42 -12.41
C LEU A 154 -26.18 -14.76 -13.08
N GLY A 155 -26.86 -14.69 -14.23
CA GLY A 155 -27.14 -15.81 -15.11
C GLY A 155 -28.39 -16.61 -14.77
N ASP A 156 -29.22 -16.10 -13.87
CA ASP A 156 -30.46 -16.74 -13.40
C ASP A 156 -31.71 -16.20 -14.10
N GLY A 157 -31.57 -15.34 -15.12
CA GLY A 157 -32.68 -14.71 -15.86
C GLY A 157 -33.35 -13.56 -15.10
N LYS A 158 -32.73 -13.07 -14.02
CA LYS A 158 -33.21 -11.95 -13.22
C LYS A 158 -33.07 -10.62 -13.99
N PRO A 159 -33.79 -9.55 -13.60
CA PRO A 159 -33.68 -8.25 -14.26
C PRO A 159 -32.24 -7.71 -14.39
N ILE A 160 -31.37 -8.03 -13.43
CA ILE A 160 -29.95 -7.63 -13.46
C ILE A 160 -29.20 -8.16 -14.69
N ASP A 161 -29.55 -9.35 -15.19
CA ASP A 161 -28.91 -9.94 -16.37
C ASP A 161 -29.21 -9.14 -17.63
N ARG A 162 -30.38 -8.53 -17.72
CA ARG A 162 -30.73 -7.63 -18.83
C ARG A 162 -30.12 -6.26 -18.63
N TRP A 163 -30.25 -5.74 -17.41
CA TRP A 163 -29.71 -4.44 -17.02
C TRP A 163 -28.23 -4.31 -17.34
N LEU A 164 -27.43 -5.35 -17.07
CA LEU A 164 -26.00 -5.32 -17.32
C LEU A 164 -25.67 -5.05 -18.80
N TYR A 165 -26.39 -5.66 -19.74
CA TYR A 165 -26.19 -5.38 -21.17
C TYR A 165 -26.64 -3.96 -21.52
N GLU A 166 -27.86 -3.58 -21.11
CA GLU A 166 -28.40 -2.25 -21.39
C GLU A 166 -27.51 -1.13 -20.83
N GLU A 167 -26.97 -1.31 -19.62
CA GLU A 167 -26.12 -0.32 -18.98
C GLU A 167 -24.73 -0.26 -19.59
N THR A 168 -24.17 -1.41 -19.96
CA THR A 168 -22.91 -1.45 -20.73
C THR A 168 -23.07 -0.70 -22.06
N GLU A 169 -24.17 -0.92 -22.79
CA GLU A 169 -24.46 -0.20 -24.03
C GLU A 169 -24.63 1.31 -23.81
N ARG A 170 -25.31 1.72 -22.72
CA ARG A 170 -25.43 3.13 -22.34
C ARG A 170 -24.06 3.77 -22.09
N ILE A 171 -23.20 3.11 -21.31
CA ILE A 171 -21.84 3.58 -20.99
C ILE A 171 -20.98 3.69 -22.25
N LEU A 172 -20.93 2.64 -23.08
CA LEU A 172 -20.12 2.64 -24.31
C LEU A 172 -20.57 3.69 -25.33
N ARG A 173 -21.88 3.95 -25.40
CA ARG A 173 -22.47 5.01 -26.24
C ARG A 173 -22.12 6.40 -25.73
N ALA A 174 -22.22 6.62 -24.41
CA ALA A 174 -21.99 7.92 -23.80
C ALA A 174 -20.50 8.28 -23.75
N TYR A 175 -19.65 7.32 -23.34
CA TYR A 175 -18.27 7.60 -22.94
C TYR A 175 -17.21 6.81 -23.69
N GLY A 176 -17.58 5.82 -24.52
CA GLY A 176 -16.62 4.93 -25.17
C GLY A 176 -15.70 5.60 -26.20
N ASN A 177 -15.90 6.88 -26.51
CA ASN A 177 -15.00 7.65 -27.38
C ASN A 177 -13.86 8.34 -26.63
N HIS A 178 -13.87 8.34 -25.30
CA HIS A 178 -12.79 8.92 -24.49
C HIS A 178 -11.56 8.01 -24.54
N PRO A 179 -10.38 8.49 -24.98
CA PRO A 179 -9.17 7.68 -25.06
C PRO A 179 -8.69 7.17 -23.69
N SER A 180 -9.05 7.85 -22.60
CA SER A 180 -8.78 7.40 -21.22
C SER A 180 -9.49 6.10 -20.83
N PHE A 181 -10.62 5.78 -21.45
CA PHE A 181 -11.37 4.57 -21.16
C PHE A 181 -10.70 3.37 -21.85
N ILE A 182 -9.89 2.59 -21.13
CA ILE A 182 -9.10 1.52 -21.75
C ILE A 182 -9.52 0.11 -21.32
N LEU A 183 -10.05 -0.06 -20.10
CA LEU A 183 -10.44 -1.35 -19.54
C LEU A 183 -11.91 -1.33 -19.11
N MET A 184 -12.67 -2.37 -19.46
CA MET A 184 -14.03 -2.56 -18.98
C MET A 184 -14.23 -3.94 -18.36
N ALA A 185 -14.92 -3.97 -17.22
CA ALA A 185 -15.41 -5.19 -16.61
C ALA A 185 -16.92 -5.08 -16.31
N SER A 186 -17.62 -6.21 -16.16
CA SER A 186 -19.07 -6.14 -15.89
C SER A 186 -19.42 -5.51 -14.53
N GLY A 187 -18.53 -5.65 -13.56
CA GLY A 187 -18.78 -5.29 -12.16
C GLY A 187 -17.76 -5.92 -11.24
N ASN A 188 -18.07 -5.91 -9.94
CA ASN A 188 -17.24 -6.47 -8.89
C ASN A 188 -17.77 -7.83 -8.42
N GLU A 189 -16.87 -8.80 -8.26
CA GLU A 189 -17.06 -10.01 -7.45
C GLU A 189 -18.43 -10.71 -7.62
N PRO A 190 -18.80 -11.11 -8.84
CA PRO A 190 -20.11 -11.65 -9.14
C PRO A 190 -20.38 -13.00 -8.44
N GLY A 191 -21.62 -13.21 -8.03
CA GLY A 191 -22.13 -14.44 -7.42
C GLY A 191 -23.20 -15.13 -8.27
N GLY A 192 -23.58 -16.34 -7.85
CA GLY A 192 -24.55 -17.20 -8.55
C GLY A 192 -23.91 -18.42 -9.17
N LYS A 193 -24.67 -19.48 -9.43
CA LYS A 193 -24.12 -20.72 -10.02
C LYS A 193 -23.77 -20.57 -11.50
N GLN A 194 -24.48 -19.67 -12.20
CA GLN A 194 -24.37 -19.48 -13.65
C GLN A 194 -23.56 -18.24 -14.06
N HIS A 195 -23.01 -17.50 -13.09
CA HIS A 195 -22.33 -16.23 -13.35
C HIS A 195 -21.21 -16.38 -14.41
N SER A 196 -20.38 -17.42 -14.33
CA SER A 196 -19.32 -17.67 -15.31
C SER A 196 -19.89 -17.87 -16.72
N ALA A 197 -20.88 -18.76 -16.89
CA ALA A 197 -21.45 -19.05 -18.20
C ALA A 197 -22.14 -17.83 -18.82
N TYR A 198 -22.80 -17.01 -17.98
CA TYR A 198 -23.40 -15.75 -18.39
C TYR A 198 -22.35 -14.72 -18.81
N LEU A 199 -21.31 -14.52 -18.00
CA LEU A 199 -20.25 -13.55 -18.28
C LEU A 199 -19.39 -13.91 -19.50
N ARG A 200 -19.23 -15.20 -19.81
CA ARG A 200 -18.59 -15.64 -21.07
C ARG A 200 -19.29 -15.04 -22.30
N LYS A 201 -20.63 -15.09 -22.31
CA LYS A 201 -21.43 -14.53 -23.40
C LYS A 201 -21.32 -13.01 -23.44
N TRP A 202 -21.32 -12.36 -22.28
CA TRP A 202 -21.20 -10.91 -22.16
C TRP A 202 -19.85 -10.42 -22.70
N VAL A 203 -18.73 -11.04 -22.27
CA VAL A 203 -17.39 -10.65 -22.74
C VAL A 203 -17.24 -10.89 -24.24
N ALA A 204 -17.68 -12.04 -24.74
CA ALA A 204 -17.62 -12.33 -26.18
C ALA A 204 -18.43 -11.31 -26.98
N HIS A 205 -19.65 -10.98 -26.54
CA HIS A 205 -20.49 -9.99 -27.18
C HIS A 205 -19.76 -8.64 -27.31
N TYR A 206 -19.30 -8.04 -26.21
CA TYR A 206 -18.73 -6.69 -26.28
C TYR A 206 -17.36 -6.63 -26.95
N ARG A 207 -16.51 -7.65 -26.77
CA ARG A 207 -15.24 -7.73 -27.50
C ARG A 207 -15.47 -7.74 -29.03
N ASP A 208 -16.50 -8.44 -29.49
CA ASP A 208 -16.77 -8.57 -30.93
C ASP A 208 -17.47 -7.31 -31.51
N HIS A 209 -18.07 -6.46 -30.67
CA HIS A 209 -18.79 -5.24 -31.10
C HIS A 209 -18.04 -3.93 -30.81
N ASP A 210 -17.03 -3.93 -29.94
CA ASP A 210 -16.25 -2.75 -29.57
C ASP A 210 -14.77 -3.08 -29.38
N ALA A 211 -13.95 -2.77 -30.38
CA ALA A 211 -12.50 -2.98 -30.32
C ALA A 211 -11.71 -1.84 -29.64
N ARG A 212 -12.38 -0.79 -29.14
CA ARG A 212 -11.70 0.37 -28.52
C ARG A 212 -11.22 0.05 -27.10
N HIS A 213 -11.79 -0.94 -26.44
CA HIS A 213 -11.57 -1.29 -25.04
C HIS A 213 -11.13 -2.76 -24.89
N LEU A 214 -10.46 -3.09 -23.78
CA LEU A 214 -10.25 -4.49 -23.38
C LEU A 214 -11.28 -4.91 -22.33
N PHE A 215 -11.97 -6.01 -22.62
CA PHE A 215 -13.04 -6.55 -21.78
C PHE A 215 -12.56 -7.71 -20.89
N SER A 216 -13.05 -7.71 -19.66
CA SER A 216 -12.92 -8.82 -18.71
C SER A 216 -14.27 -9.14 -18.08
N SER A 217 -14.43 -10.38 -17.64
CA SER A 217 -15.64 -10.86 -16.96
C SER A 217 -16.07 -9.94 -15.83
N ALA A 218 -15.20 -9.72 -14.84
CA ALA A 218 -15.44 -8.90 -13.66
C ALA A 218 -14.12 -8.66 -12.91
N ALA A 219 -14.14 -7.68 -12.01
CA ALA A 219 -13.09 -7.51 -11.02
C ALA A 219 -13.21 -8.55 -9.90
N GLY A 220 -12.08 -9.13 -9.50
CA GLY A 220 -12.01 -10.19 -8.50
C GLY A 220 -12.16 -11.58 -9.10
N TRP A 221 -13.22 -11.91 -9.84
CA TRP A 221 -13.44 -13.23 -10.46
C TRP A 221 -14.64 -13.18 -11.43
N PRO A 222 -14.91 -14.19 -12.26
CA PRO A 222 -14.14 -15.40 -12.53
C PRO A 222 -13.07 -15.20 -13.61
N GLU A 223 -11.99 -15.95 -13.53
CA GLU A 223 -11.09 -16.11 -14.66
C GLU A 223 -11.76 -17.04 -15.70
N ILE A 224 -12.08 -16.49 -16.88
CA ILE A 224 -12.69 -17.24 -18.00
C ILE A 224 -11.87 -17.06 -19.28
N PRO A 225 -11.92 -18.03 -20.23
CA PRO A 225 -11.13 -17.96 -21.46
C PRO A 225 -11.39 -16.74 -22.35
N GLU A 226 -12.60 -16.17 -22.30
CA GLU A 226 -13.01 -15.03 -23.10
C GLU A 226 -12.40 -13.70 -22.63
N ASN A 227 -11.90 -13.65 -21.40
CA ASN A 227 -11.26 -12.45 -20.85
C ASN A 227 -10.04 -12.06 -21.68
N GLN A 228 -9.93 -10.78 -22.04
CA GLN A 228 -8.71 -10.23 -22.65
C GLN A 228 -7.62 -9.92 -21.60
N TRP A 229 -7.98 -9.93 -20.32
CA TRP A 229 -7.11 -9.75 -19.16
C TRP A 229 -7.82 -10.25 -17.88
N HIS A 230 -7.08 -10.60 -16.84
CA HIS A 230 -7.65 -11.03 -15.56
C HIS A 230 -7.48 -9.97 -14.47
N CYS A 231 -8.57 -9.61 -13.80
CA CYS A 231 -8.58 -8.92 -12.52
C CYS A 231 -8.94 -9.96 -11.43
N THR A 232 -7.97 -10.41 -10.66
CA THR A 232 -8.13 -11.60 -9.80
C THR A 232 -7.59 -11.35 -8.40
N PRO A 233 -8.13 -11.97 -7.34
CA PRO A 233 -7.77 -11.64 -5.97
C PRO A 233 -6.42 -12.25 -5.60
N ARG A 234 -5.82 -13.04 -6.50
CA ARG A 234 -4.44 -13.46 -6.42
C ARG A 234 -3.74 -13.01 -7.72
N PRO A 235 -2.46 -12.65 -7.66
CA PRO A 235 -1.59 -12.74 -6.50
C PRO A 235 -1.68 -11.49 -5.59
N ARG A 236 -1.50 -11.66 -4.27
CA ARG A 236 -1.36 -10.57 -3.29
C ARG A 236 -0.59 -11.05 -2.06
N ILE A 237 -0.02 -10.15 -1.26
CA ILE A 237 0.76 -10.50 -0.05
C ILE A 237 -0.13 -10.98 1.09
N HIS A 238 -1.34 -10.42 1.21
CA HIS A 238 -2.28 -10.70 2.28
C HIS A 238 -3.71 -10.70 1.72
N ALA A 239 -4.38 -11.85 1.81
CA ALA A 239 -5.78 -11.99 1.46
C ALA A 239 -6.70 -11.97 2.68
N TRP A 240 -7.96 -11.63 2.43
CA TRP A 240 -9.02 -11.82 3.43
C TRP A 240 -9.01 -13.27 3.93
N GLY A 241 -8.96 -13.44 5.25
CA GLY A 241 -8.90 -14.73 5.94
C GLY A 241 -7.50 -15.25 6.25
N ASP A 242 -6.43 -14.71 5.66
CA ASP A 242 -5.06 -15.23 5.88
C ASP A 242 -4.57 -15.00 7.31
N GLY A 243 -4.96 -13.86 7.87
CA GLY A 243 -4.47 -13.36 9.15
C GLY A 243 -2.95 -13.45 9.32
N LEU A 244 -2.48 -14.08 10.40
CA LEU A 244 -1.04 -14.25 10.68
C LEU A 244 -0.33 -15.22 9.71
N LYS A 245 -1.05 -15.92 8.82
CA LYS A 245 -0.47 -16.78 7.80
C LYS A 245 -0.04 -16.01 6.54
N SER A 246 -0.45 -14.75 6.42
CA SER A 246 -0.04 -13.83 5.35
C SER A 246 1.49 -13.70 5.28
N ARG A 247 2.02 -13.38 4.09
CA ARG A 247 3.47 -13.39 3.84
C ARG A 247 4.24 -12.55 4.87
N LEU A 248 3.84 -11.30 5.09
CA LEU A 248 4.59 -10.37 5.97
C LEU A 248 4.50 -10.73 7.46
N ASN A 249 3.51 -11.52 7.88
CA ASN A 249 3.41 -11.99 9.27
C ASN A 249 4.10 -13.34 9.47
N ALA A 250 3.95 -14.28 8.52
CA ALA A 250 4.40 -15.65 8.70
C ALA A 250 5.89 -15.88 8.43
N ARG A 251 6.54 -15.02 7.65
CA ARG A 251 7.93 -15.22 7.21
C ARG A 251 8.80 -14.00 7.50
N PRO A 252 10.11 -14.19 7.77
CA PRO A 252 11.04 -13.09 7.98
C PRO A 252 11.04 -12.06 6.83
N PRO A 253 11.43 -10.80 7.10
CA PRO A 253 11.48 -9.77 6.06
C PRO A 253 12.52 -10.04 4.96
N GLU A 254 12.10 -10.00 3.69
CA GLU A 254 12.92 -10.14 2.48
C GLU A 254 12.30 -9.35 1.31
N THR A 255 12.97 -9.23 0.16
CA THR A 255 12.47 -8.49 -1.03
C THR A 255 12.52 -9.29 -2.33
N ARG A 256 12.46 -10.61 -2.24
CA ARG A 256 12.46 -11.56 -3.36
C ARG A 256 11.08 -12.03 -3.77
N THR A 257 10.08 -11.95 -2.89
CA THR A 257 8.70 -12.42 -3.13
C THR A 257 8.12 -11.83 -4.41
N ASP A 258 7.94 -12.64 -5.45
CA ASP A 258 7.23 -12.27 -6.69
C ASP A 258 6.20 -13.34 -7.06
N TYR A 259 5.49 -13.14 -8.16
CA TYR A 259 4.33 -13.95 -8.54
C TYR A 259 4.50 -14.69 -9.86
N ARG A 260 5.76 -14.94 -10.28
CA ARG A 260 6.05 -15.54 -11.60
C ARG A 260 5.38 -16.89 -11.83
N GLU A 261 5.25 -17.69 -10.77
CA GLU A 261 4.61 -19.00 -10.84
C GLU A 261 3.09 -18.87 -11.08
N PHE A 262 2.48 -17.80 -10.57
CA PHE A 262 1.07 -17.51 -10.74
C PHE A 262 0.80 -16.87 -12.11
N THR A 263 1.59 -15.88 -12.51
CA THR A 263 1.41 -15.17 -13.78
C THR A 263 1.77 -16.06 -14.97
N GLY A 264 2.81 -16.88 -14.88
CA GLY A 264 3.24 -17.77 -15.96
C GLY A 264 2.27 -18.89 -16.33
N LYS A 265 1.22 -19.12 -15.52
CA LYS A 265 0.15 -20.09 -15.80
C LYS A 265 -1.03 -19.49 -16.58
N ARG A 266 -0.98 -18.20 -16.91
CA ARG A 266 -2.09 -17.46 -17.53
C ARG A 266 -1.68 -16.92 -18.90
N PRO A 267 -2.59 -16.96 -19.90
CA PRO A 267 -2.27 -16.55 -21.26
C PRO A 267 -2.47 -15.05 -21.51
N VAL A 268 -3.11 -14.34 -20.58
CA VAL A 268 -3.49 -12.91 -20.68
C VAL A 268 -2.91 -12.11 -19.50
N PRO A 269 -2.85 -10.77 -19.58
CA PRO A 269 -2.32 -9.96 -18.50
C PRO A 269 -3.09 -10.16 -17.20
N VAL A 270 -2.37 -10.16 -16.09
CA VAL A 270 -2.94 -10.27 -14.74
C VAL A 270 -2.76 -8.94 -14.01
N VAL A 271 -3.88 -8.40 -13.55
CA VAL A 271 -3.94 -7.27 -12.63
C VAL A 271 -4.39 -7.80 -11.28
N SER A 272 -3.57 -7.59 -10.25
CA SER A 272 -3.98 -7.95 -8.89
C SER A 272 -5.11 -7.04 -8.43
N HIS A 273 -6.25 -7.64 -8.14
CA HIS A 273 -7.44 -6.98 -7.61
C HIS A 273 -7.21 -6.61 -6.15
N GLU A 274 -7.46 -5.35 -5.81
CA GLU A 274 -7.59 -4.86 -4.43
C GLU A 274 -6.45 -5.32 -3.50
N ILE A 275 -5.21 -5.01 -3.91
CA ILE A 275 -4.03 -5.27 -3.08
C ILE A 275 -3.88 -4.20 -2.00
N GLY A 276 -3.14 -4.55 -0.95
CA GLY A 276 -3.03 -3.70 0.23
C GLY A 276 -4.18 -3.93 1.19
N GLN A 277 -4.82 -2.84 1.65
CA GLN A 277 -5.85 -2.82 2.72
C GLN A 277 -5.28 -2.73 4.15
N TRP A 278 -4.13 -2.06 4.26
CA TRP A 278 -3.41 -1.85 5.50
C TRP A 278 -4.00 -0.64 6.24
N CYS A 279 -4.54 -0.83 7.44
CA CYS A 279 -5.16 0.27 8.17
C CYS A 279 -4.16 1.15 8.92
N VAL A 280 -4.55 2.41 9.12
CA VAL A 280 -3.89 3.34 10.05
C VAL A 280 -4.85 3.78 11.14
N TYR A 281 -4.29 4.37 12.20
CA TYR A 281 -5.09 4.99 13.26
C TYR A 281 -5.89 6.19 12.69
N PRO A 282 -7.13 6.46 13.14
CA PRO A 282 -7.94 7.57 12.62
C PRO A 282 -7.25 8.94 12.65
N ASN A 283 -7.38 9.69 11.55
CA ASN A 283 -6.96 11.07 11.46
C ASN A 283 -8.05 12.01 11.98
N PHE A 284 -8.07 12.32 13.28
CA PHE A 284 -9.12 13.20 13.82
C PHE A 284 -9.07 14.65 13.32
N ASP A 285 -7.94 15.09 12.76
CA ASP A 285 -7.79 16.44 12.18
C ASP A 285 -8.62 16.61 10.90
N GLU A 286 -9.10 15.51 10.29
CA GLU A 286 -9.96 15.58 9.10
C GLU A 286 -11.43 15.88 9.41
N MET A 287 -11.88 15.67 10.66
CA MET A 287 -13.30 15.81 11.03
C MET A 287 -13.92 17.15 10.65
N PRO A 288 -13.23 18.32 10.81
CA PRO A 288 -13.78 19.62 10.39
C PRO A 288 -14.08 19.72 8.89
N LYS A 289 -13.51 18.85 8.04
CA LYS A 289 -13.71 18.87 6.58
C LYS A 289 -15.09 18.33 6.15
N TYR A 290 -15.79 17.61 7.05
CA TYR A 290 -17.13 17.04 6.82
C TYR A 290 -18.23 18.09 6.98
N THR A 291 -18.15 19.14 6.16
CA THR A 291 -19.10 20.26 6.17
C THR A 291 -20.43 19.93 5.46
N GLY A 292 -20.44 18.89 4.63
CA GLY A 292 -21.57 18.51 3.77
C GLY A 292 -22.53 17.46 4.35
N TYR A 293 -23.02 16.57 3.48
CA TYR A 293 -24.07 15.60 3.80
C TYR A 293 -23.63 14.46 4.72
N LEU A 294 -22.41 13.95 4.56
CA LEU A 294 -21.89 12.90 5.45
C LEU A 294 -21.28 13.52 6.71
N LYS A 295 -21.51 12.89 7.87
CA LYS A 295 -20.99 13.32 9.18
C LYS A 295 -20.07 12.24 9.78
N PRO A 296 -18.90 12.60 10.35
CA PRO A 296 -17.90 11.65 10.82
C PRO A 296 -18.20 11.17 12.25
N ARG A 297 -19.44 10.69 12.49
CA ARG A 297 -19.92 10.29 13.84
C ARG A 297 -19.11 9.16 14.45
N ASN A 298 -18.64 8.24 13.62
CA ASN A 298 -17.67 7.21 13.98
C ASN A 298 -16.39 7.82 14.58
N TYR A 299 -15.81 8.87 13.98
CA TYR A 299 -14.59 9.50 14.49
C TYR A 299 -14.83 10.23 15.81
N GLU A 300 -16.01 10.82 16.01
CA GLU A 300 -16.40 11.40 17.30
C GLU A 300 -16.30 10.34 18.41
N ILE A 301 -16.89 9.16 18.17
CA ILE A 301 -16.85 8.02 19.11
C ILE A 301 -15.43 7.53 19.33
N PHE A 302 -14.64 7.34 18.26
CA PHE A 302 -13.26 6.85 18.37
C PHE A 302 -12.37 7.83 19.15
N ARG A 303 -12.53 9.14 18.91
CA ARG A 303 -11.79 10.18 19.63
C ARG A 303 -12.16 10.23 21.10
N GLU A 304 -13.45 10.07 21.43
CA GLU A 304 -13.92 10.01 22.81
C GLU A 304 -13.45 8.75 23.53
N SER A 305 -13.48 7.60 22.85
CA SER A 305 -12.93 6.33 23.37
C SER A 305 -11.44 6.44 23.68
N LEU A 306 -10.65 7.01 22.77
CA LEU A 306 -9.22 7.24 22.99
C LEU A 306 -8.96 8.20 24.17
N ARG A 307 -9.80 9.24 24.32
CA ARG A 307 -9.74 10.16 25.46
C ARG A 307 -10.09 9.45 26.77
N ALA A 308 -11.10 8.58 26.79
CA ALA A 308 -11.48 7.81 27.97
C ALA A 308 -10.36 6.88 28.45
N HIS A 309 -9.54 6.35 27.53
CA HIS A 309 -8.34 5.57 27.86
C HIS A 309 -7.09 6.43 28.16
N GLY A 310 -7.25 7.76 28.22
CA GLY A 310 -6.20 8.70 28.61
C GLY A 310 -5.06 8.84 27.60
N MET A 311 -5.36 8.68 26.31
CA MET A 311 -4.37 8.69 25.20
C MET A 311 -4.72 9.68 24.08
N ALA A 312 -5.60 10.65 24.33
CA ALA A 312 -6.02 11.62 23.30
C ALA A 312 -4.85 12.45 22.72
N ASP A 313 -3.84 12.73 23.53
CA ASP A 313 -2.58 13.40 23.18
C ASP A 313 -1.71 12.60 22.20
N GLN A 314 -1.92 11.28 22.11
CA GLN A 314 -1.15 10.38 21.25
C GLN A 314 -1.79 10.13 19.88
N ALA A 315 -2.99 10.66 19.61
CA ALA A 315 -3.74 10.36 18.39
C ALA A 315 -2.91 10.60 17.11
N ARG A 316 -2.23 11.74 17.02
CA ARG A 316 -1.37 12.07 15.88
C ARG A 316 -0.13 11.19 15.81
N GLN A 317 0.44 10.81 16.95
CA GLN A 317 1.58 9.88 16.99
C GLN A 317 1.16 8.48 16.53
N PHE A 318 -0.03 8.01 16.91
CA PHE A 318 -0.59 6.74 16.44
C PHE A 318 -0.86 6.75 14.94
N LEU A 319 -1.45 7.84 14.41
CA LEU A 319 -1.65 8.01 12.97
C LEU A 319 -0.30 7.92 12.23
N HIS A 320 0.71 8.68 12.67
CA HIS A 320 2.01 8.69 11.99
C HIS A 320 2.74 7.35 12.11
N ALA A 321 2.75 6.72 13.29
CA ALA A 321 3.45 5.47 13.50
C ALA A 321 2.81 4.31 12.72
N SER A 322 1.48 4.19 12.78
CA SER A 322 0.75 3.19 11.97
C SER A 322 0.83 3.51 10.47
N GLY A 323 0.82 4.77 10.07
CA GLY A 323 0.97 5.21 8.67
C GLY A 323 2.33 4.92 8.05
N LYS A 324 3.41 5.05 8.81
CA LYS A 324 4.74 4.61 8.36
C LYS A 324 4.78 3.10 8.13
N LEU A 325 4.18 2.30 9.02
CA LEU A 325 4.06 0.85 8.84
C LEU A 325 3.18 0.51 7.61
N GLN A 326 2.03 1.18 7.45
CA GLN A 326 1.16 1.04 6.29
C GLN A 326 1.93 1.26 4.97
N THR A 327 2.75 2.31 4.92
CA THR A 327 3.58 2.63 3.74
C THR A 327 4.59 1.52 3.44
N LEU A 328 5.21 0.92 4.46
CA LEU A 328 6.12 -0.22 4.27
C LEU A 328 5.39 -1.43 3.66
N CYS A 329 4.16 -1.70 4.09
CA CYS A 329 3.38 -2.81 3.56
C CYS A 329 2.93 -2.56 2.10
N TYR A 330 2.45 -1.36 1.77
CA TYR A 330 2.12 -0.99 0.37
C TYR A 330 3.33 -1.07 -0.55
N LYS A 331 4.49 -0.61 -0.08
CA LYS A 331 5.74 -0.73 -0.82
C LYS A 331 6.05 -2.19 -1.17
N GLU A 332 5.90 -3.12 -0.24
CA GLU A 332 6.12 -4.55 -0.53
C GLU A 332 5.10 -5.12 -1.53
N ASP A 333 3.81 -4.78 -1.41
CA ASP A 333 2.78 -5.24 -2.34
C ASP A 333 3.10 -4.77 -3.77
N ILE A 334 3.42 -3.48 -3.94
CA ILE A 334 3.69 -2.88 -5.24
C ILE A 334 5.02 -3.38 -5.82
N GLU A 335 6.09 -3.44 -5.03
CA GLU A 335 7.37 -3.96 -5.50
C GLU A 335 7.27 -5.43 -5.88
N SER A 336 6.45 -6.24 -5.19
CA SER A 336 6.21 -7.64 -5.58
C SER A 336 5.54 -7.76 -6.94
N ALA A 337 4.56 -6.89 -7.24
CA ALA A 337 3.94 -6.82 -8.55
C ALA A 337 4.93 -6.35 -9.64
N LEU A 338 5.69 -5.28 -9.37
CA LEU A 338 6.69 -4.74 -10.30
C LEU A 338 7.84 -5.72 -10.57
N ARG A 339 8.26 -6.51 -9.59
CA ARG A 339 9.30 -7.55 -9.73
C ARG A 339 8.82 -8.79 -10.48
N THR A 340 7.54 -8.93 -10.78
CA THR A 340 6.96 -10.14 -11.38
C THR A 340 7.00 -10.10 -12.91
N PRO A 341 7.80 -10.95 -13.57
CA PRO A 341 7.81 -11.02 -15.03
C PRO A 341 6.42 -11.32 -15.61
N GLY A 342 6.03 -10.55 -16.63
CA GLY A 342 4.75 -10.74 -17.33
C GLY A 342 3.51 -10.35 -16.51
N MET A 343 3.65 -9.60 -15.41
CA MET A 343 2.51 -9.08 -14.67
C MET A 343 1.93 -7.83 -15.33
N GLY A 344 0.61 -7.76 -15.49
CA GLY A 344 -0.08 -6.64 -16.16
C GLY A 344 -0.29 -5.41 -15.28
N GLY A 345 -0.31 -5.58 -13.95
CA GLY A 345 -0.37 -4.47 -13.02
C GLY A 345 -0.98 -4.80 -11.67
N PHE A 346 -1.36 -3.76 -10.93
CA PHE A 346 -2.09 -3.85 -9.68
C PHE A 346 -3.19 -2.80 -9.57
N GLN A 347 -4.15 -3.05 -8.67
CA GLN A 347 -5.14 -2.08 -8.21
C GLN A 347 -5.14 -2.05 -6.68
N LEU A 348 -4.84 -0.90 -6.09
CA LEU A 348 -4.91 -0.69 -4.64
C LEU A 348 -6.38 -0.70 -4.17
N LEU A 349 -6.58 -1.08 -2.91
CA LEU A 349 -7.81 -0.83 -2.16
C LEU A 349 -7.43 -0.12 -0.86
N ASP A 350 -7.06 1.15 -0.89
CA ASP A 350 -7.17 2.16 -1.95
C ASP A 350 -6.05 3.20 -1.71
N LEU A 351 -5.88 4.23 -2.55
CA LEU A 351 -4.94 5.34 -2.28
C LEU A 351 -5.54 6.31 -1.26
N HIS A 352 -6.86 6.50 -1.24
CA HIS A 352 -7.59 7.31 -0.27
C HIS A 352 -8.49 6.46 0.65
N ASP A 353 -8.91 7.02 1.78
CA ASP A 353 -9.76 6.31 2.72
C ASP A 353 -11.19 6.12 2.23
N PHE A 354 -11.75 4.96 2.57
CA PHE A 354 -13.15 4.66 2.32
C PHE A 354 -13.96 4.75 3.63
N PRO A 355 -14.88 5.71 3.78
CA PRO A 355 -15.65 5.92 5.01
C PRO A 355 -16.77 4.88 5.24
N GLY A 356 -17.14 4.10 4.22
CA GLY A 356 -18.19 3.08 4.31
C GLY A 356 -17.77 1.82 5.10
N GLN A 357 -18.72 0.88 5.29
CA GLN A 357 -18.48 -0.44 5.90
C GLN A 357 -17.77 -0.42 7.27
N GLY A 358 -18.14 0.52 8.15
CA GLY A 358 -17.50 0.66 9.46
C GLY A 358 -16.12 1.34 9.43
N THR A 359 -15.79 1.97 8.30
CA THR A 359 -14.54 2.69 7.98
C THR A 359 -13.38 1.77 7.63
N ALA A 360 -12.79 2.02 6.46
CA ALA A 360 -11.57 1.41 5.99
C ALA A 360 -10.51 2.52 5.83
N LEU A 361 -9.63 2.63 6.84
CA LEU A 361 -8.55 3.62 6.90
C LEU A 361 -7.31 3.14 6.14
N VAL A 362 -7.55 2.70 4.90
CA VAL A 362 -6.58 1.97 4.08
C VAL A 362 -5.77 2.87 3.16
N GLY A 363 -6.23 4.09 2.91
CA GLY A 363 -5.52 5.04 2.06
C GLY A 363 -4.30 5.63 2.74
N VAL A 364 -3.31 6.06 1.95
CA VAL A 364 -2.29 7.01 2.42
C VAL A 364 -2.81 8.46 2.40
N LEU A 365 -3.93 8.67 1.71
CA LEU A 365 -4.71 9.91 1.68
C LEU A 365 -6.00 9.76 2.48
N ASP A 366 -6.53 10.87 3.00
CA ASP A 366 -7.85 10.89 3.62
C ASP A 366 -8.99 10.80 2.59
N ALA A 367 -10.24 10.72 3.05
CA ALA A 367 -11.42 10.60 2.19
C ALA A 367 -11.66 11.81 1.24
N PHE A 368 -10.85 12.86 1.32
CA PHE A 368 -10.90 14.05 0.46
C PHE A 368 -9.73 14.13 -0.53
N TRP A 369 -8.92 13.07 -0.62
CA TRP A 369 -7.68 13.01 -1.41
C TRP A 369 -6.60 13.97 -0.89
N GLU A 370 -6.57 14.24 0.42
CA GLU A 370 -5.56 15.08 1.05
C GLU A 370 -4.56 14.23 1.86
N GLU A 371 -3.31 14.68 1.94
CA GLU A 371 -2.24 13.94 2.60
C GLU A 371 -2.45 13.83 4.12
N LYS A 372 -2.21 12.64 4.67
CA LYS A 372 -2.22 12.38 6.12
C LYS A 372 -0.90 12.75 6.82
N GLY A 373 0.14 13.10 6.07
CA GLY A 373 1.38 13.68 6.58
C GLY A 373 2.50 12.72 6.99
N TYR A 374 2.37 11.40 6.76
CA TYR A 374 3.42 10.42 7.06
C TYR A 374 4.18 9.90 5.83
N VAL A 375 3.68 10.15 4.61
CA VAL A 375 4.38 9.86 3.36
C VAL A 375 4.00 10.90 2.33
N THR A 376 4.98 11.45 1.62
CA THR A 376 4.76 12.41 0.55
C THR A 376 4.49 11.70 -0.79
N PRO A 377 3.85 12.36 -1.76
CA PRO A 377 3.65 11.80 -3.10
C PRO A 377 4.98 11.39 -3.76
N ALA A 378 6.02 12.22 -3.61
CA ALA A 378 7.34 11.95 -4.16
C ALA A 378 7.99 10.70 -3.53
N GLU A 379 7.85 10.50 -2.22
CA GLU A 379 8.34 9.28 -1.56
C GLU A 379 7.55 8.04 -2.03
N TYR A 380 6.24 8.14 -2.19
CA TYR A 380 5.39 7.04 -2.65
C TYR A 380 5.71 6.65 -4.11
N ALA A 381 5.92 7.65 -4.98
CA ALA A 381 6.23 7.46 -6.39
C ALA A 381 7.56 6.71 -6.63
N ARG A 382 8.49 6.70 -5.65
CA ARG A 382 9.76 5.97 -5.74
C ARG A 382 9.61 4.45 -5.89
N PHE A 383 8.49 3.90 -5.41
CA PHE A 383 8.18 2.47 -5.54
C PHE A 383 6.93 2.19 -6.39
N SER A 384 6.29 3.21 -6.95
CA SER A 384 5.05 3.08 -7.72
C SER A 384 5.03 3.87 -9.03
N GLY A 385 6.14 4.51 -9.41
CA GLY A 385 6.28 5.29 -10.63
C GLY A 385 6.57 4.45 -11.88
N PRO A 386 6.84 5.12 -13.03
CA PRO A 386 7.11 4.44 -14.31
C PRO A 386 8.50 3.82 -14.39
N THR A 387 9.46 4.23 -13.55
CA THR A 387 10.81 3.63 -13.47
C THR A 387 11.16 3.40 -12.03
N VAL A 388 11.21 2.13 -11.61
CA VAL A 388 11.41 1.74 -10.22
C VAL A 388 12.60 0.79 -10.13
N PRO A 389 13.74 1.24 -9.55
CA PRO A 389 14.80 0.34 -9.12
C PRO A 389 14.29 -0.62 -8.04
N LEU A 390 14.73 -1.88 -8.11
CA LEU A 390 14.29 -2.97 -7.25
C LEU A 390 15.52 -3.72 -6.73
N ALA A 391 15.52 -4.09 -5.45
CA ALA A 391 16.58 -4.89 -4.84
C ALA A 391 16.01 -6.20 -4.32
N ARG A 392 16.67 -7.33 -4.63
CA ARG A 392 16.36 -8.65 -4.08
C ARG A 392 17.34 -8.96 -2.95
N LEU A 393 16.85 -8.88 -1.72
CA LEU A 393 17.54 -9.17 -0.47
C LEU A 393 16.93 -10.42 0.15
N GLU A 394 17.76 -11.41 0.52
CA GLU A 394 17.31 -12.62 1.25
C GLU A 394 16.82 -12.30 2.67
N ARG A 395 17.34 -11.21 3.24
CA ARG A 395 17.04 -10.75 4.60
C ARG A 395 17.31 -9.26 4.70
N ARG A 396 16.67 -8.62 5.70
CA ARG A 396 16.89 -7.20 6.03
C ARG A 396 17.69 -6.98 7.32
N VAL A 397 17.99 -8.06 8.04
CA VAL A 397 18.75 -8.02 9.30
C VAL A 397 20.02 -8.84 9.14
N PHE A 398 21.14 -8.23 9.51
CA PHE A 398 22.48 -8.74 9.39
C PHE A 398 23.23 -8.61 10.72
N THR A 399 24.35 -9.31 10.80
CA THR A 399 25.39 -9.15 11.82
C THR A 399 26.64 -8.54 11.22
N SER A 400 27.57 -8.06 12.06
CA SER A 400 28.88 -7.59 11.61
C SER A 400 29.72 -8.67 10.90
N ALA A 401 29.43 -9.95 11.11
CA ALA A 401 30.11 -11.04 10.40
C ALA A 401 29.56 -11.31 8.99
N ASP A 402 28.42 -10.71 8.65
CA ASP A 402 27.76 -10.98 7.39
C ASP A 402 28.31 -10.13 6.23
N THR A 403 28.03 -10.61 5.01
CA THR A 403 28.12 -9.81 3.78
C THR A 403 26.71 -9.41 3.35
N LEU A 404 26.50 -8.12 3.11
CA LEU A 404 25.30 -7.63 2.45
C LEU A 404 25.35 -8.04 0.98
N GLU A 405 24.38 -8.83 0.55
CA GLU A 405 24.21 -9.24 -0.83
C GLU A 405 22.84 -8.79 -1.36
N ALA A 406 22.84 -8.04 -2.47
CA ALA A 406 21.61 -7.60 -3.12
C ALA A 406 21.73 -7.72 -4.64
N ALA A 407 20.84 -8.48 -5.28
CA ALA A 407 20.70 -8.41 -6.74
C ALA A 407 19.81 -7.21 -7.08
N LEU A 408 20.27 -6.36 -8.00
CA LEU A 408 19.58 -5.14 -8.42
C LEU A 408 18.93 -5.33 -9.78
N GLU A 409 17.66 -4.96 -9.88
CA GLU A 409 16.85 -5.00 -11.11
C GLU A 409 16.02 -3.71 -11.24
N VAL A 410 15.32 -3.55 -12.36
CA VAL A 410 14.44 -2.40 -12.60
C VAL A 410 13.16 -2.82 -13.31
N ALA A 411 12.05 -2.18 -12.92
CA ALA A 411 10.83 -2.11 -13.71
C ALA A 411 10.76 -0.74 -14.39
N HIS A 412 10.71 -0.73 -15.72
CA HIS A 412 10.74 0.47 -16.54
C HIS A 412 9.63 0.44 -17.59
N PHE A 413 8.63 1.29 -17.42
CA PHE A 413 7.48 1.48 -18.31
C PHE A 413 7.36 2.95 -18.71
N GLY A 414 8.51 3.56 -19.06
CA GLY A 414 8.59 4.94 -19.54
C GLY A 414 8.18 5.10 -21.01
N THR A 415 8.56 6.23 -21.60
CA THR A 415 8.27 6.56 -23.00
C THR A 415 9.13 5.79 -24.00
N ALA A 416 10.36 5.42 -23.62
CA ALA A 416 11.32 4.71 -24.45
C ALA A 416 12.33 3.95 -23.56
N PRO A 417 13.01 2.90 -24.09
CA PRO A 417 14.14 2.26 -23.42
C PRO A 417 15.21 3.26 -22.94
N LEU A 418 15.89 2.95 -21.84
CA LEU A 418 17.03 3.75 -21.37
C LEU A 418 18.33 3.21 -21.97
N ASP A 419 18.96 4.02 -22.82
CA ASP A 419 20.25 3.68 -23.40
C ASP A 419 21.41 3.99 -22.46
N ARG A 420 22.33 3.04 -22.31
CA ARG A 420 23.56 3.17 -21.50
C ARG A 420 23.31 3.68 -20.07
N ALA A 421 22.19 3.27 -19.46
CA ALA A 421 21.84 3.63 -18.10
C ALA A 421 22.88 3.10 -17.09
N VAL A 422 23.36 3.99 -16.22
CA VAL A 422 24.30 3.66 -15.13
C VAL A 422 23.55 3.70 -13.82
N ALA A 423 23.33 2.53 -13.23
CA ALA A 423 22.76 2.43 -11.89
C ALA A 423 23.82 2.73 -10.83
N THR A 424 23.43 3.48 -9.81
CA THR A 424 24.24 3.80 -8.63
C THR A 424 23.60 3.20 -7.40
N TRP A 425 24.43 2.79 -6.44
CA TRP A 425 23.95 2.34 -5.14
C TRP A 425 24.76 3.00 -4.02
N ARG A 426 24.09 3.24 -2.90
CA ARG A 426 24.67 3.85 -1.70
C ARG A 426 24.11 3.16 -0.47
N LEU A 427 24.96 2.88 0.50
CA LEU A 427 24.55 2.54 1.86
C LEU A 427 24.61 3.82 2.69
N VAL A 428 23.47 4.22 3.26
CA VAL A 428 23.31 5.49 3.97
C VAL A 428 23.00 5.21 5.44
N ASP A 429 23.71 5.88 6.36
CA ASP A 429 23.46 5.79 7.80
C ASP A 429 22.31 6.72 8.26
N ASP A 430 21.93 6.64 9.54
CA ASP A 430 20.85 7.47 10.12
C ASP A 430 21.17 8.97 10.14
N ALA A 431 22.44 9.35 10.02
CA ALA A 431 22.85 10.75 9.87
C ALA A 431 22.76 11.24 8.41
N GLY A 432 22.29 10.40 7.48
CA GLY A 432 22.19 10.71 6.05
C GLY A 432 23.51 10.62 5.30
N ARG A 433 24.58 10.10 5.94
CA ARG A 433 25.91 10.01 5.33
C ARG A 433 26.02 8.73 4.53
N THR A 434 26.59 8.84 3.33
CA THR A 434 26.92 7.65 2.52
C THR A 434 28.18 7.01 3.09
N VAL A 435 28.05 5.80 3.64
CA VAL A 435 29.15 5.04 4.27
C VAL A 435 29.80 4.04 3.31
N ALA A 436 29.08 3.65 2.26
CA ALA A 436 29.56 2.85 1.15
C ALA A 436 28.74 3.16 -0.10
N GLY A 437 29.28 2.91 -1.29
CA GLY A 437 28.54 3.09 -2.53
C GLY A 437 29.35 2.70 -3.74
N GLY A 438 28.67 2.64 -4.89
CA GLY A 438 29.29 2.27 -6.14
C GLY A 438 28.41 2.55 -7.36
N ARG A 439 29.02 2.34 -8.53
CA ARG A 439 28.38 2.46 -9.83
C ARG A 439 28.41 1.08 -10.50
N LEU A 440 27.30 0.68 -11.10
CA LEU A 440 27.23 -0.53 -11.90
C LEU A 440 27.62 -0.24 -13.35
N PRO A 441 28.08 -1.25 -14.13
CA PRO A 441 28.34 -1.06 -15.55
C PRO A 441 27.10 -0.54 -16.29
N ALA A 442 27.33 0.34 -17.27
CA ALA A 442 26.26 0.87 -18.12
C ALA A 442 25.53 -0.27 -18.87
N ARG A 443 24.20 -0.21 -18.92
CA ARG A 443 23.36 -1.20 -19.62
C ARG A 443 22.23 -0.53 -20.37
N SER A 444 21.74 -1.16 -21.43
CA SER A 444 20.43 -0.79 -22.00
C SER A 444 19.33 -1.39 -21.12
N VAL A 445 18.34 -0.59 -20.79
CA VAL A 445 17.15 -1.00 -20.02
C VAL A 445 15.95 -0.95 -20.96
N PRO A 446 15.43 -2.12 -21.41
CA PRO A 446 14.22 -2.16 -22.23
C PRO A 446 12.99 -1.77 -21.41
N LEU A 447 11.88 -1.52 -22.12
CA LEU A 447 10.57 -1.42 -21.48
C LEU A 447 10.14 -2.80 -20.97
N GLY A 448 9.63 -2.86 -19.75
CA GLY A 448 9.24 -4.08 -19.06
C GLY A 448 9.78 -4.13 -17.63
N ASN A 449 9.80 -5.34 -17.06
CA ASN A 449 10.25 -5.56 -15.70
C ASN A 449 11.27 -6.70 -15.56
N GLY A 450 11.91 -6.76 -14.40
CA GLY A 450 12.93 -7.77 -14.09
C GLY A 450 14.24 -7.59 -14.87
N THR A 451 14.50 -6.40 -15.42
CA THR A 451 15.77 -6.13 -16.11
C THR A 451 16.91 -6.07 -15.09
N ALA A 452 17.85 -6.99 -15.18
CA ALA A 452 18.99 -7.06 -14.26
C ALA A 452 20.00 -5.92 -14.47
N LEU A 453 20.33 -5.23 -13.38
CA LEU A 453 21.31 -4.13 -13.35
C LEU A 453 22.69 -4.60 -12.85
N GLY A 454 22.72 -5.52 -11.89
CA GLY A 454 23.96 -6.04 -11.30
C GLY A 454 23.75 -6.55 -9.87
N ARG A 455 24.84 -6.64 -9.10
CA ARG A 455 24.83 -7.10 -7.71
C ARG A 455 25.64 -6.14 -6.82
N VAL A 456 25.18 -5.98 -5.58
CA VAL A 456 25.93 -5.36 -4.49
C VAL A 456 26.42 -6.47 -3.57
N GLU A 457 27.71 -6.47 -3.28
CA GLU A 457 28.35 -7.34 -2.28
C GLU A 457 29.22 -6.45 -1.39
N LEU A 458 28.92 -6.41 -0.08
CA LEU A 458 29.62 -5.56 0.87
C LEU A 458 29.80 -6.27 2.21
N ALA A 459 31.05 -6.55 2.58
CA ALA A 459 31.37 -7.09 3.90
C ALA A 459 31.05 -6.07 5.00
N LEU A 460 30.31 -6.50 6.04
CA LEU A 460 29.82 -5.61 7.09
C LEU A 460 30.76 -5.52 8.31
N ALA A 461 31.87 -6.26 8.32
CA ALA A 461 32.81 -6.35 9.44
C ALA A 461 33.40 -5.00 9.91
N ARG A 462 33.44 -3.99 9.04
CA ARG A 462 33.94 -2.65 9.35
C ARG A 462 32.83 -1.60 9.49
N MET A 463 31.57 -2.00 9.35
CA MET A 463 30.44 -1.10 9.51
C MET A 463 30.12 -0.93 11.00
N PRO A 464 29.85 0.30 11.48
CA PRO A 464 29.34 0.49 12.83
C PRO A 464 28.12 -0.39 13.11
N ALA A 465 28.13 -1.05 14.27
CA ALA A 465 27.04 -1.88 14.75
C ALA A 465 26.93 -1.76 16.29
N PRO A 466 25.72 -1.76 16.87
CA PRO A 466 24.43 -1.85 16.20
C PRO A 466 24.08 -0.56 15.45
N ALA A 467 23.58 -0.67 14.22
CA ALA A 467 23.13 0.47 13.42
C ALA A 467 22.03 0.08 12.43
N ARG A 468 21.25 1.08 12.02
CA ARG A 468 20.35 1.00 10.89
C ARG A 468 20.99 1.69 9.68
N TYR A 469 20.77 1.12 8.51
CA TYR A 469 21.21 1.66 7.23
C TYR A 469 20.05 1.64 6.23
N ARG A 470 20.24 2.39 5.14
CA ARG A 470 19.35 2.38 3.98
C ARG A 470 20.17 2.09 2.73
N LEU A 471 19.85 0.99 2.04
CA LEU A 471 20.36 0.73 0.69
C LEU A 471 19.54 1.59 -0.27
N VAL A 472 20.19 2.54 -0.93
CA VAL A 472 19.58 3.45 -1.89
C VAL A 472 20.10 3.10 -3.28
N VAL A 473 19.20 2.93 -4.25
CA VAL A 473 19.54 2.60 -5.64
C VAL A 473 18.84 3.58 -6.57
N GLY A 474 19.58 4.14 -7.53
CA GLY A 474 19.03 5.04 -8.54
C GLY A 474 19.85 5.04 -9.82
N PHE A 475 19.59 5.99 -10.72
CA PHE A 475 20.29 6.14 -11.99
C PHE A 475 20.97 7.52 -12.11
N GLU A 476 22.15 7.56 -12.74
CA GLU A 476 22.82 8.84 -12.99
C GLU A 476 21.99 9.72 -13.93
N GLY A 477 21.80 10.99 -13.55
CA GLY A 477 21.10 11.98 -14.37
C GLY A 477 19.59 11.75 -14.51
N GLN A 478 18.99 10.84 -13.73
CA GLN A 478 17.55 10.57 -13.75
C GLN A 478 16.94 10.67 -12.36
N ALA A 479 15.71 11.19 -12.27
CA ALA A 479 14.94 11.25 -11.05
C ALA A 479 14.20 9.93 -10.77
N ALA A 480 14.94 8.82 -10.75
CA ALA A 480 14.44 7.48 -10.42
C ALA A 480 15.33 6.87 -9.35
N GLU A 481 14.83 6.81 -8.11
CA GLU A 481 15.54 6.28 -6.95
C GLU A 481 14.58 5.51 -6.05
N ASN A 482 15.03 4.38 -5.49
CA ASN A 482 14.30 3.62 -4.50
C ASN A 482 15.23 3.19 -3.35
N ASP A 483 14.68 2.77 -2.22
CA ASP A 483 15.48 2.33 -1.08
C ASP A 483 14.85 1.27 -0.18
N TRP A 484 15.72 0.68 0.66
CA TRP A 484 15.40 -0.40 1.59
C TRP A 484 16.15 -0.22 2.91
N HIS A 485 15.43 -0.22 4.04
CA HIS A 485 16.04 -0.25 5.36
C HIS A 485 16.64 -1.62 5.69
N LEU A 486 17.83 -1.58 6.30
CA LEU A 486 18.63 -2.72 6.75
C LEU A 486 19.11 -2.48 8.18
N TRP A 487 19.27 -3.54 8.97
CA TRP A 487 19.84 -3.48 10.32
C TRP A 487 21.09 -4.33 10.40
N VAL A 488 22.14 -3.80 11.02
CA VAL A 488 23.38 -4.52 11.28
C VAL A 488 23.61 -4.50 12.79
N TYR A 489 23.68 -5.68 13.40
CA TYR A 489 23.96 -5.86 14.82
C TYR A 489 25.36 -6.47 15.01
N PRO A 490 26.01 -6.32 16.17
CA PRO A 490 27.25 -7.04 16.40
C PRO A 490 27.00 -8.56 16.40
N GLU A 491 27.93 -9.30 15.82
CA GLU A 491 27.90 -10.78 15.81
C GLU A 491 27.76 -11.34 17.23
N THR A 492 28.47 -10.74 18.19
CA THR A 492 28.38 -11.06 19.61
C THR A 492 28.15 -9.79 20.43
N VAL A 493 27.28 -9.87 21.44
CA VAL A 493 27.09 -8.82 22.45
C VAL A 493 26.94 -9.45 23.82
N ASP A 494 27.47 -8.78 24.83
CA ASP A 494 27.40 -9.24 26.22
C ASP A 494 25.98 -9.12 26.79
N THR A 495 25.34 -10.25 27.04
CA THR A 495 24.01 -10.32 27.63
C THR A 495 24.06 -10.83 29.08
N ALA A 496 25.20 -10.74 29.76
CA ALA A 496 25.28 -11.06 31.18
C ALA A 496 24.38 -10.13 32.00
N VAL A 497 23.75 -10.67 33.05
CA VAL A 497 22.93 -9.88 33.98
C VAL A 497 23.86 -9.01 34.82
N PRO A 498 23.71 -7.66 34.79
CA PRO A 498 24.56 -6.78 35.58
C PRO A 498 24.38 -6.98 37.08
N SER A 499 25.42 -6.67 37.86
CA SER A 499 25.32 -6.67 39.33
C SER A 499 24.19 -5.75 39.82
N GLY A 500 23.41 -6.22 40.80
CA GLY A 500 22.26 -5.50 41.34
C GLY A 500 20.98 -5.56 40.50
N VAL A 501 20.98 -6.27 39.36
CA VAL A 501 19.78 -6.56 38.57
C VAL A 501 19.32 -7.99 38.82
N THR A 502 18.06 -8.17 39.19
CA THR A 502 17.41 -9.49 39.25
C THR A 502 16.54 -9.68 38.02
N VAL A 503 16.81 -10.72 37.23
CA VAL A 503 15.95 -11.10 36.10
C VAL A 503 15.05 -12.25 36.52
N THR A 504 13.75 -12.14 36.25
CA THR A 504 12.76 -13.17 36.59
C THR A 504 11.67 -13.27 35.52
N GLU A 505 11.01 -14.42 35.45
CA GLU A 505 9.80 -14.64 34.63
C GLU A 505 8.50 -14.47 35.42
N VAL A 506 8.59 -14.43 36.75
CA VAL A 506 7.47 -14.34 37.68
C VAL A 506 7.82 -13.37 38.82
N LEU A 507 6.84 -12.61 39.31
CA LEU A 507 6.99 -11.83 40.53
C LEU A 507 6.84 -12.72 41.77
N ASP A 508 7.79 -13.63 41.94
CA ASP A 508 7.93 -14.50 43.10
C ASP A 508 8.49 -13.76 44.33
N GLU A 509 8.63 -14.47 45.44
CA GLU A 509 9.15 -13.92 46.70
C GLU A 509 10.56 -13.33 46.55
N ARG A 510 11.40 -13.92 45.70
CA ARG A 510 12.76 -13.41 45.44
C ARG A 510 12.70 -12.06 44.73
N ALA A 511 11.88 -11.92 43.69
CA ALA A 511 11.70 -10.67 42.97
C ALA A 511 11.10 -9.58 43.88
N ARG A 512 10.12 -9.95 44.72
CA ARG A 512 9.50 -9.03 45.69
C ARG A 512 10.50 -8.56 46.74
N ALA A 513 11.29 -9.47 47.32
CA ALA A 513 12.34 -9.13 48.28
C ALA A 513 13.40 -8.21 47.66
N ALA A 514 13.75 -8.42 46.39
CA ALA A 514 14.67 -7.53 45.67
C ALA A 514 14.08 -6.11 45.52
N LEU A 515 12.80 -5.97 45.19
CA LEU A 515 12.13 -4.66 45.12
C LEU A 515 12.03 -3.98 46.49
N GLU A 516 11.71 -4.73 47.55
CA GLU A 516 11.67 -4.23 48.93
C GLU A 516 13.02 -3.69 49.41
N ALA A 517 14.10 -4.37 49.04
CA ALA A 517 15.47 -3.97 49.36
C ALA A 517 15.98 -2.78 48.51
N GLY A 518 15.16 -2.22 47.61
CA GLY A 518 15.56 -1.12 46.73
C GLY A 518 16.31 -1.54 45.46
N GLY A 519 16.29 -2.84 45.15
CA GLY A 519 16.92 -3.43 43.99
C GLY A 519 16.22 -3.11 42.66
N ARG A 520 16.82 -3.62 41.57
CA ARG A 520 16.34 -3.44 40.20
C ARG A 520 15.86 -4.79 39.66
N VAL A 521 14.62 -4.89 39.22
CA VAL A 521 14.04 -6.14 38.72
C VAL A 521 13.66 -6.00 37.26
N LEU A 522 14.13 -6.93 36.43
CA LEU A 522 13.67 -7.13 35.06
C LEU A 522 12.69 -8.30 35.07
N TRP A 523 11.42 -8.01 34.87
CA TRP A 523 10.40 -9.03 34.73
C TRP A 523 10.18 -9.33 33.25
N LEU A 524 10.75 -10.44 32.78
CA LEU A 524 10.54 -10.99 31.44
C LEU A 524 9.30 -11.87 31.44
N VAL A 525 8.13 -11.28 31.24
CA VAL A 525 6.86 -12.00 31.21
C VAL A 525 6.84 -12.91 29.97
N PRO A 526 6.75 -14.26 30.12
CA PRO A 526 6.62 -15.12 28.96
C PRO A 526 5.37 -14.73 28.15
N PRO A 527 5.47 -14.55 26.81
CA PRO A 527 4.34 -14.09 25.99
C PRO A 527 3.05 -14.89 26.20
N ALA A 528 3.16 -16.22 26.33
CA ALA A 528 2.04 -17.12 26.56
C ALA A 528 1.34 -16.93 27.92
N ARG A 529 1.98 -16.25 28.88
CA ARG A 529 1.42 -15.94 30.21
C ARG A 529 0.80 -14.54 30.28
N VAL A 530 0.97 -13.71 29.25
CA VAL A 530 0.30 -12.40 29.19
C VAL A 530 -1.20 -12.65 29.03
N ARG A 531 -1.95 -12.37 30.10
CA ARG A 531 -3.41 -12.42 30.06
C ARG A 531 -3.91 -11.22 29.25
N ASN A 532 -4.72 -11.50 28.24
CA ASN A 532 -5.43 -10.48 27.48
C ASN A 532 -6.95 -10.67 27.61
N SER A 533 -7.73 -9.78 27.00
CA SER A 533 -9.20 -9.84 27.06
C SER A 533 -9.75 -11.20 26.62
N SER A 534 -10.57 -11.81 27.47
CA SER A 534 -11.24 -13.09 27.22
C SER A 534 -12.31 -13.02 26.13
N GLN A 535 -12.88 -11.82 25.91
CA GLN A 535 -13.90 -11.58 24.90
C GLN A 535 -13.31 -11.06 23.58
N GLN A 536 -12.26 -10.24 23.66
CA GLN A 536 -11.63 -9.57 22.52
C GLN A 536 -10.12 -9.81 22.53
N LYS A 537 -9.73 -11.05 22.24
CA LYS A 537 -8.32 -11.46 22.22
C LYS A 537 -7.49 -10.50 21.36
N ILE A 538 -6.32 -10.13 21.89
CA ILE A 538 -5.35 -9.31 21.18
C ILE A 538 -4.39 -10.26 20.45
N ALA A 539 -4.31 -10.11 19.14
CA ALA A 539 -3.39 -10.89 18.31
C ALA A 539 -2.40 -9.94 17.65
N LEU A 540 -1.15 -10.03 18.09
CA LEU A 540 -0.04 -9.27 17.52
C LEU A 540 0.39 -9.86 16.18
N GLY A 541 0.85 -8.98 15.30
CA GLY A 541 1.58 -9.32 14.09
C GLY A 541 2.37 -8.12 13.60
N PHE A 542 3.17 -8.34 12.57
CA PHE A 542 4.01 -7.28 12.00
C PHE A 542 3.17 -6.25 11.24
N THR A 543 2.20 -6.70 10.45
CA THR A 543 1.34 -5.81 9.65
C THR A 543 0.31 -5.10 10.52
N PRO A 544 -0.25 -3.96 10.09
CA PRO A 544 -1.41 -3.40 10.75
C PRO A 544 -2.65 -4.26 10.47
N VAL A 545 -3.76 -3.89 11.10
CA VAL A 545 -5.10 -4.44 10.83
C VAL A 545 -5.39 -4.44 9.33
N PHE A 546 -5.89 -5.57 8.83
CA PHE A 546 -6.40 -5.71 7.47
C PHE A 546 -7.86 -5.22 7.41
N TRP A 547 -8.16 -4.28 6.51
CA TRP A 547 -9.47 -3.63 6.29
C TRP A 547 -10.10 -2.92 7.50
N ASN A 548 -10.54 -3.66 8.51
CA ASN A 548 -10.89 -3.22 9.87
C ASN A 548 -11.29 -4.45 10.71
N THR A 549 -11.26 -4.35 12.04
CA THR A 549 -11.54 -5.49 12.93
C THR A 549 -13.03 -5.83 13.07
N ALA A 550 -13.95 -4.91 12.73
CA ALA A 550 -15.39 -5.14 12.82
C ALA A 550 -15.89 -6.04 11.66
N TRP A 551 -15.55 -5.68 10.43
CA TRP A 551 -15.95 -6.35 9.20
C TRP A 551 -15.26 -7.70 9.04
N THR A 552 -13.98 -7.79 9.44
CA THR A 552 -13.19 -9.05 9.37
C THR A 552 -13.45 -10.01 10.53
N ARG A 553 -14.40 -9.71 11.42
CA ARG A 553 -14.66 -10.48 12.65
C ARG A 553 -13.38 -10.70 13.47
N ARG A 554 -12.59 -9.62 13.62
CA ARG A 554 -11.31 -9.56 14.34
C ARG A 554 -10.26 -10.55 13.82
N GLN A 555 -10.14 -10.69 12.49
CA GLN A 555 -8.99 -11.37 11.90
C GLN A 555 -7.69 -10.73 12.42
N ALA A 556 -6.71 -11.56 12.79
CA ALA A 556 -5.40 -11.09 13.22
C ALA A 556 -4.57 -10.53 12.04
N PRO A 557 -3.63 -9.57 12.25
CA PRO A 557 -3.38 -8.86 13.50
C PRO A 557 -4.55 -7.94 13.88
N THR A 558 -4.75 -7.74 15.19
CA THR A 558 -5.78 -6.84 15.73
C THR A 558 -5.21 -5.50 16.20
N THR A 559 -3.99 -5.16 15.77
CA THR A 559 -3.22 -4.00 16.22
C THR A 559 -2.59 -3.29 15.02
N LEU A 560 -2.20 -2.03 15.20
CA LEU A 560 -1.74 -1.13 14.13
C LEU A 560 -0.23 -0.88 14.14
N GLY A 561 0.52 -1.74 14.84
CA GLY A 561 1.96 -1.61 15.04
C GLY A 561 2.33 -1.11 16.44
N ILE A 562 3.51 -0.51 16.57
CA ILE A 562 4.00 0.06 17.82
C ILE A 562 4.24 1.57 17.70
N LEU A 563 4.22 2.24 18.84
CA LEU A 563 4.77 3.58 19.08
C LEU A 563 5.86 3.46 20.14
N CYS A 564 7.02 4.07 19.91
CA CYS A 564 8.06 4.24 20.93
C CYS A 564 8.82 5.54 20.70
N ASP A 565 9.63 5.95 21.68
CA ASP A 565 10.61 7.02 21.52
C ASP A 565 12.01 6.40 21.30
N PRO A 566 12.60 6.50 20.10
CA PRO A 566 13.97 6.02 19.84
C PRO A 566 15.03 6.66 20.74
N GLY A 567 14.77 7.86 21.27
CA GLY A 567 15.64 8.56 22.21
C GLY A 567 15.55 8.03 23.64
N HIS A 568 14.58 7.18 23.96
CA HIS A 568 14.41 6.64 25.30
C HIS A 568 15.67 5.83 25.71
N PRO A 569 16.25 6.04 26.92
CA PRO A 569 17.50 5.39 27.31
C PRO A 569 17.46 3.85 27.27
N ALA A 570 16.29 3.24 27.47
CA ALA A 570 16.07 1.80 27.32
C ALA A 570 16.34 1.27 25.89
N LEU A 571 16.22 2.12 24.87
CA LEU A 571 16.40 1.79 23.45
C LEU A 571 17.70 2.36 22.89
N ALA A 572 18.55 2.99 23.71
CA ALA A 572 19.76 3.69 23.25
C ALA A 572 20.80 2.79 22.55
N GLU A 573 20.85 1.49 22.90
CA GLU A 573 21.69 0.50 22.19
C GLU A 573 20.87 -0.35 21.21
N PHE A 574 19.63 0.06 20.85
CA PHE A 574 18.75 -0.65 19.93
C PHE A 574 18.25 0.30 18.82
N PRO A 575 18.94 0.37 17.65
CA PRO A 575 18.55 1.25 16.55
C PRO A 575 17.12 0.98 16.07
N THR A 576 16.24 1.97 16.21
CA THR A 576 14.82 1.87 15.88
C THR A 576 14.24 3.20 15.44
N ASP A 577 13.11 3.12 14.74
CA ASP A 577 12.19 4.24 14.52
C ASP A 577 11.19 4.36 15.67
N ALA A 578 10.46 5.47 15.68
CA ALA A 578 9.31 5.69 16.56
C ALA A 578 8.08 4.82 16.20
N HIS A 579 8.22 3.92 15.24
CA HIS A 579 7.16 3.06 14.70
C HIS A 579 7.69 1.66 14.39
N THR A 580 6.78 0.72 14.11
CA THR A 580 7.15 -0.61 13.62
C THR A 580 7.94 -0.50 12.31
N ASN A 581 9.11 -1.12 12.27
CA ASN A 581 9.92 -1.30 11.07
C ASN A 581 10.48 -2.74 11.04
N TRP A 582 11.14 -3.17 9.97
CA TRP A 582 11.38 -4.60 9.66
C TRP A 582 12.03 -5.42 10.79
N GLN A 583 12.93 -4.84 11.58
CA GLN A 583 13.56 -5.52 12.72
C GLN A 583 12.53 -5.93 13.80
N TRP A 584 11.45 -5.15 13.98
CA TRP A 584 10.41 -5.47 14.96
C TRP A 584 9.65 -6.75 14.64
N TRP A 585 9.70 -7.27 13.40
CA TRP A 585 9.13 -8.57 13.04
C TRP A 585 9.65 -9.68 13.97
N TYR A 586 10.95 -9.66 14.29
CA TYR A 586 11.62 -10.66 15.13
C TYR A 586 11.28 -10.56 16.63
N LEU A 587 10.60 -9.48 17.04
CA LEU A 587 10.21 -9.21 18.41
C LEU A 587 8.70 -9.38 18.60
N VAL A 588 7.89 -8.73 17.75
CA VAL A 588 6.43 -8.72 17.84
C VAL A 588 5.84 -10.12 17.60
N SER A 589 6.44 -10.92 16.71
CA SER A 589 6.05 -12.33 16.47
C SER A 589 6.25 -13.23 17.70
N ARG A 590 7.01 -12.76 18.70
CA ARG A 590 7.35 -13.47 19.93
C ARG A 590 6.97 -12.66 21.18
N ALA A 591 5.92 -11.83 21.10
CA ALA A 591 5.50 -10.96 22.17
C ALA A 591 4.03 -11.20 22.58
N GLY A 592 3.69 -10.81 23.81
CA GLY A 592 2.31 -10.72 24.29
C GLY A 592 1.97 -9.27 24.64
N ALA A 593 0.88 -8.71 24.09
CA ALA A 593 0.47 -7.35 24.41
C ALA A 593 -0.12 -7.29 25.82
N MET A 594 0.53 -6.52 26.72
CA MET A 594 0.01 -6.27 28.06
C MET A 594 -1.08 -5.21 27.99
N MET A 595 -2.22 -5.44 28.65
CA MET A 595 -3.23 -4.41 28.89
C MET A 595 -2.80 -3.58 30.11
N LEU A 596 -2.69 -2.27 29.93
CA LEU A 596 -2.12 -1.34 30.89
C LEU A 596 -3.13 -0.24 31.28
N ASP A 597 -4.42 -0.49 31.04
CA ASP A 597 -5.52 0.43 31.33
C ASP A 597 -5.61 0.75 32.83
N GLU A 598 -5.24 -0.21 33.69
CA GLU A 598 -5.22 -0.08 35.15
C GLU A 598 -3.97 0.66 35.70
N LEU A 599 -2.97 0.94 34.85
CA LEU A 599 -1.82 1.74 35.29
C LEU A 599 -2.24 3.21 35.56
N PRO A 600 -1.53 3.92 36.46
CA PRO A 600 -1.84 5.31 36.79
C PRO A 600 -2.02 6.20 35.55
N PRO A 601 -2.92 7.20 35.61
CA PRO A 601 -3.08 8.18 34.53
C PRO A 601 -1.72 8.80 34.15
N GLY A 602 -1.44 8.89 32.85
CA GLY A 602 -0.16 9.39 32.34
C GLY A 602 0.97 8.35 32.28
N ALA A 603 0.80 7.14 32.82
CA ALA A 603 1.74 6.05 32.57
C ALA A 603 1.75 5.69 31.08
N ARG A 604 2.92 5.82 30.46
CA ARG A 604 3.15 5.48 29.04
C ARG A 604 4.14 4.32 28.95
N PRO A 605 3.84 3.30 28.12
CA PRO A 605 4.82 2.25 27.85
C PRO A 605 6.00 2.81 27.07
N ILE A 606 7.20 2.26 27.32
CA ILE A 606 8.41 2.55 26.53
C ILE A 606 8.23 2.04 25.10
N VAL A 607 7.62 0.86 24.96
CA VAL A 607 7.21 0.27 23.68
C VAL A 607 5.71 0.02 23.76
N GLN A 608 4.93 0.91 23.17
CA GLN A 608 3.48 0.90 23.18
C GLN A 608 2.94 0.19 21.95
N VAL A 609 1.99 -0.72 22.11
CA VAL A 609 1.27 -1.31 20.98
C VAL A 609 0.08 -0.41 20.67
N ILE A 610 -0.12 -0.09 19.40
CA ILE A 610 -1.27 0.69 18.95
C ILE A 610 -2.43 -0.29 18.74
N ASP A 611 -3.46 -0.19 19.57
CA ASP A 611 -4.67 -1.00 19.46
C ASP A 611 -5.59 -0.53 18.32
N ASP A 612 -6.60 -1.34 17.98
CA ASP A 612 -7.65 -0.90 17.05
C ASP A 612 -8.46 0.28 17.64
N TRP A 613 -9.04 1.12 16.77
CA TRP A 613 -9.79 2.31 17.19
C TRP A 613 -11.18 2.01 17.75
N PHE A 614 -11.70 0.79 17.60
CA PHE A 614 -12.98 0.39 18.19
C PHE A 614 -12.84 0.16 19.71
N THR A 615 -11.69 -0.35 20.14
CA THR A 615 -11.42 -0.69 21.54
C THR A 615 -10.46 0.29 22.22
N ALA A 616 -9.48 0.83 21.49
CA ALA A 616 -8.55 1.88 21.93
C ALA A 616 -7.88 1.60 23.30
N ARG A 617 -7.60 0.32 23.61
CA ARG A 617 -6.99 -0.09 24.88
C ARG A 617 -5.55 0.41 24.97
N LYS A 618 -5.09 0.72 26.18
CA LYS A 618 -3.69 1.06 26.43
C LYS A 618 -2.86 -0.22 26.47
N LEU A 619 -2.14 -0.50 25.38
CA LEU A 619 -1.35 -1.73 25.24
C LEU A 619 0.17 -1.45 25.26
N GLY A 620 0.96 -2.35 25.85
CA GLY A 620 2.42 -2.21 25.89
C GLY A 620 3.18 -3.52 25.82
N LEU A 621 4.42 -3.44 25.34
CA LEU A 621 5.40 -4.53 25.36
C LEU A 621 6.50 -4.31 26.39
N VAL A 622 6.83 -3.05 26.67
CA VAL A 622 7.83 -2.66 27.67
C VAL A 622 7.33 -1.45 28.44
N PHE A 623 7.35 -1.51 29.77
CA PHE A 623 7.07 -0.37 30.64
C PHE A 623 7.92 -0.46 31.91
N GLU A 624 8.03 0.65 32.62
CA GLU A 624 8.80 0.72 33.86
C GLU A 624 8.00 1.41 34.98
N ALA A 625 8.34 1.07 36.23
CA ALA A 625 7.75 1.70 37.40
C ALA A 625 8.65 1.59 38.63
N ARG A 626 8.40 2.45 39.61
CA ARG A 626 8.82 2.29 41.00
C ARG A 626 7.82 1.38 41.70
N VAL A 627 8.33 0.39 42.42
CA VAL A 627 7.54 -0.55 43.21
C VAL A 627 8.22 -0.67 44.56
N ARG A 628 7.54 -0.23 45.62
CA ARG A 628 8.14 -0.09 46.96
C ARG A 628 9.38 0.80 46.89
N ARG A 629 10.51 0.36 47.47
CA ARG A 629 11.80 1.07 47.40
C ARG A 629 12.56 0.80 46.09
N GLY A 630 12.11 -0.17 45.30
CA GLY A 630 12.80 -0.70 44.14
C GLY A 630 12.30 -0.15 42.82
N ARG A 631 12.92 -0.64 41.74
CA ARG A 631 12.59 -0.27 40.36
C ARG A 631 12.34 -1.51 39.53
N LEU A 632 11.25 -1.50 38.78
CA LEU A 632 10.78 -2.58 37.94
C LEU A 632 10.82 -2.15 36.47
N LEU A 633 11.39 -3.00 35.62
CA LEU A 633 11.23 -2.96 34.17
C LEU A 633 10.50 -4.24 33.76
N VAL A 634 9.37 -4.10 33.08
CA VAL A 634 8.57 -5.23 32.61
C VAL A 634 8.68 -5.31 31.10
N CYS A 635 8.94 -6.52 30.58
CA CYS A 635 9.03 -6.78 29.15
C CYS A 635 8.29 -8.08 28.83
N SER A 636 7.35 -8.02 27.88
CA SER A 636 6.56 -9.17 27.42
C SER A 636 6.97 -9.69 26.05
N ILE A 637 8.15 -9.28 25.58
CA ILE A 637 8.83 -9.84 24.41
C ILE A 637 9.69 -11.01 24.89
N ASP A 638 9.68 -12.13 24.16
CA ASP A 638 10.54 -13.26 24.46
C ASP A 638 12.01 -12.95 24.17
N LEU A 639 12.73 -12.52 25.21
CA LEU A 639 14.17 -12.25 25.21
C LEU A 639 14.98 -13.36 25.89
N ARG A 640 14.37 -14.53 26.15
CA ARG A 640 15.03 -15.64 26.87
C ARG A 640 15.99 -16.40 25.95
N GLU A 641 15.55 -16.67 24.73
CA GLU A 641 16.35 -17.30 23.67
C GLU A 641 17.06 -16.25 22.81
N SER A 642 17.78 -15.33 23.45
CA SER A 642 18.66 -14.39 22.74
C SER A 642 19.95 -15.04 22.21
N GLY A 643 19.92 -16.35 21.94
CA GLY A 643 21.04 -17.13 21.41
C GLY A 643 21.45 -16.69 20.01
N GLU A 644 22.42 -17.39 19.40
CA GLU A 644 23.10 -16.99 18.16
C GLU A 644 22.16 -16.65 16.99
N GLY A 645 20.96 -17.27 16.91
CA GLY A 645 20.03 -17.15 15.78
C GLY A 645 19.11 -15.92 15.72
N ASN A 646 19.06 -15.03 16.73
CA ASN A 646 18.25 -13.80 16.66
C ASN A 646 19.02 -12.56 17.19
N PRO A 647 19.80 -11.89 16.32
CA PRO A 647 20.57 -10.71 16.73
C PRO A 647 19.70 -9.54 17.22
N VAL A 648 18.45 -9.43 16.76
CA VAL A 648 17.53 -8.35 17.17
C VAL A 648 17.14 -8.50 18.63
N ALA A 649 16.65 -9.67 19.04
CA ALA A 649 16.26 -9.96 20.41
C ALA A 649 17.47 -9.84 21.35
N ARG A 650 18.63 -10.31 20.91
CA ARG A 650 19.90 -10.20 21.64
C ARG A 650 20.29 -8.73 21.87
N GLN A 651 20.20 -7.89 20.85
CA GLN A 651 20.50 -6.47 20.99
C GLN A 651 19.50 -5.73 21.88
N LEU A 652 18.20 -5.99 21.75
CA LEU A 652 17.21 -5.38 22.63
C LEU A 652 17.46 -5.76 24.09
N ARG A 653 17.73 -7.04 24.36
CA ARG A 653 18.07 -7.53 25.70
C ARG A 653 19.32 -6.83 26.26
N ARG A 654 20.37 -6.65 25.46
CA ARG A 654 21.56 -5.87 25.82
C ARG A 654 21.17 -4.44 26.23
N SER A 655 20.39 -3.76 25.40
CA SER A 655 19.97 -2.37 25.63
C SER A 655 19.19 -2.22 26.94
N LEU A 656 18.22 -3.10 27.21
CA LEU A 656 17.44 -3.06 28.45
C LEU A 656 18.30 -3.30 29.70
N LEU A 657 19.22 -4.27 29.66
CA LEU A 657 20.12 -4.53 30.79
C LEU A 657 21.10 -3.39 31.04
N ARG A 658 21.64 -2.78 29.98
CA ARG A 658 22.54 -1.62 30.11
C ARG A 658 21.82 -0.41 30.66
N TYR A 659 20.59 -0.16 30.21
CA TYR A 659 19.73 0.87 30.77
C TYR A 659 19.51 0.65 32.27
N MET A 660 19.09 -0.56 32.67
CA MET A 660 18.86 -0.90 34.07
C MET A 660 20.12 -0.83 34.94
N ALA A 661 21.32 -1.06 34.38
CA ALA A 661 22.57 -0.90 35.12
C ALA A 661 22.95 0.57 35.35
N GLY A 662 22.48 1.48 34.48
CA GLY A 662 22.82 2.90 34.52
C GLY A 662 21.98 3.74 35.49
N GLU A 663 22.43 4.98 35.72
CA GLU A 663 21.73 5.97 36.54
C GLU A 663 20.45 6.50 35.88
N ARG A 664 20.39 6.45 34.54
CA ARG A 664 19.22 6.88 33.76
C ARG A 664 17.99 5.99 33.97
N PHE A 665 18.14 4.80 34.56
CA PHE A 665 16.99 3.99 34.97
C PHE A 665 16.34 4.59 36.22
N ALA A 666 15.47 5.57 35.99
CA ALA A 666 14.79 6.37 36.99
C ALA A 666 13.29 6.43 36.67
N PRO A 667 12.55 5.32 36.84
CA PRO A 667 11.12 5.28 36.53
C PRO A 667 10.35 6.32 37.36
N GLN A 668 9.44 7.03 36.68
CA GLN A 668 8.66 8.12 37.30
C GLN A 668 7.33 7.61 37.86
N ILE A 669 6.71 6.64 37.18
CA ILE A 669 5.45 6.01 37.59
C ILE A 669 5.68 5.16 38.84
N GLU A 670 4.78 5.27 39.81
CA GLU A 670 4.78 4.47 41.03
C GLU A 670 3.54 3.56 41.03
N LEU A 671 3.75 2.26 41.25
CA LEU A 671 2.65 1.31 41.41
C LEU A 671 2.35 1.14 42.89
N PRO A 672 1.05 1.11 43.28
CA PRO A 672 0.66 0.88 44.65
C PRO A 672 1.00 -0.56 45.07
N GLU A 673 1.08 -0.81 46.39
CA GLU A 673 1.64 -2.04 46.95
C GLU A 673 0.83 -3.32 46.63
N ASP A 674 -0.41 -3.15 46.16
CA ASP A 674 -1.41 -4.17 45.87
C ASP A 674 -1.62 -4.46 44.36
N VAL A 675 -0.92 -3.75 43.46
CA VAL A 675 -1.01 -3.90 41.98
C VAL A 675 -0.02 -4.92 41.41
#